data_AF-A0AAN1HS16-F1
#
_entry.id   AF-A0AAN1HS16-F1
#
_cell.length_a   1.000
_cell.length_b   1.000
_cell.length_c   1.000
_cell.angle_alpha   90.00
_cell.angle_beta   90.00
_cell.angle_gamma   90.00
#
_symmetry.space_group_name_H-M   'P 1'
#
loop_
_entity.id
_entity.type
_entity.pdbx_description
1 polymer ?
#
loop_
_entity_poly.entity_id
_entity_poly.type
_entity_poly.pdbx_seq_one_letter_code
_entity_poly.pdbx_strand_id
1 'polypeptide(L)'
;MGNVWSGQWVADRLGVRLDGDGDGDGCWVGEERLGGAGGWVGDGGQGGAGDRVGDGGQGALGGDGGSGPGGDGGSGASGGGVRVGGGDGDGGQGALGGDGGSGASGGGVRVGGTDGDGGQGAQRGDGVGGGNGDGGRGGGDGDGGQGAQRGDGVGGGNGEGGRGGGGHQVIQGGSSDGGGRQGIQDGGDDGDGRQGVHRGDGGAALRELLGLALRRNPKRAHLLVSNVLGKHVPQRPATVHGAGVRLGRRVRELLGDEAAARAVVLGYAETATGLGHSVADGLALAPYLHSTRRPVPGVATVGGFEEEHSHATSHLLLPEDPALLASTGPLVLVDDEFSTGRTVLNTIAALHRRFPRDHYVVVALVDMRSPGDRARLDAFAADLGARVDLVAAAAGAVHLPDDVLERGARLVAAHEAAAADQEGAPGPTAPPAGAALRVDLGWPEGLPDGGRHGFTPAHRACLEAALPTMATRLAAALTQGPDLPRRPLRRVLVLGFEELMYAPLRIAEALDEALDGVEVRYSTTTRSPVLAVDDPGYAIRTRLTFPAHDGPADGPGPRYAYNVAPGTDPDRRFDAVVAVVDSTADTPALHAPDGLLAALGAQTDRLVLVALPSYRPQTPPTPRSVPERQAPHMHQPSYEPLRGPDFSSYAPEEVGWLLQDFSHVTLEAPTEEREEAIQSGGAHYAESLPVEYQPNERYQELFRAALDASAARIARAVGAVTELVLAERSPRPVLVSLARAGTPVGVLMRRWARHAHGLDLPHYAISIVRGRGIDTAALRWLADHHDPSDVVFVDGWTGKGAITRELSDAVAPYPDFDPRIAVLADPGRCVDTYGTRDDFLVPSACLNSTVSGLISRTVLRADLVGPNDFHGAKYYRELAGSDVSGHFLDTVSARFAEVAEAAAADAGRLAATDRTPTWEGWAAVERISQEYGIHDVNLVKPGVGETTRVLLRRVPWKILAQRGAGADLDHVRLLAEQRGVPVEEIDGLPYTCVGLIHPRYTRGATGADGKAVGTAHTATSKANMTDITGEANTADSTGKASTADSTTGKANTADIAGRDERTVAAR
;
A
#
# COMPACT_ATOMS: atom_id res chain seq x y z
N MET A 1 25.10 -38.78 -12.92
CA MET A 1 24.50 -38.75 -11.57
C MET A 1 22.99 -38.64 -11.73
N GLY A 2 22.19 -39.03 -10.75
CA GLY A 2 20.73 -38.80 -10.84
C GLY A 2 20.41 -37.30 -10.78
N ASN A 3 19.25 -36.89 -11.31
CA ASN A 3 18.76 -35.52 -11.14
C ASN A 3 18.44 -35.27 -9.66
N VAL A 4 19.40 -34.70 -8.93
CA VAL A 4 19.16 -34.19 -7.57
C VAL A 4 18.28 -32.95 -7.72
N TRP A 5 17.16 -32.94 -7.00
CA TRP A 5 16.26 -31.79 -7.01
C TRP A 5 16.92 -30.57 -6.32
N SER A 6 16.79 -29.39 -6.92
CA SER A 6 17.39 -28.13 -6.47
C SER A 6 16.82 -27.56 -5.17
N GLY A 7 15.91 -28.28 -4.51
CA GLY A 7 15.51 -28.02 -3.12
C GLY A 7 15.88 -29.11 -2.10
N GLN A 8 16.48 -30.22 -2.53
CA GLN A 8 16.73 -31.41 -1.69
C GLN A 8 17.57 -31.06 -0.46
N TRP A 9 18.62 -30.23 -0.61
CA TRP A 9 19.50 -29.82 0.47
C TRP A 9 18.75 -29.14 1.63
N VAL A 10 17.75 -28.32 1.28
CA VAL A 10 16.90 -27.59 2.23
C VAL A 10 15.85 -28.53 2.82
N ALA A 11 15.23 -29.38 2.00
CA ALA A 11 14.25 -30.37 2.46
C ALA A 11 14.85 -31.31 3.51
N ASP A 12 16.03 -31.87 3.26
CA ASP A 12 16.71 -32.79 4.18
C ASP A 12 17.09 -32.14 5.52
N ARG A 13 17.49 -30.86 5.50
CA ARG A 13 18.03 -30.16 6.69
C ARG A 13 16.97 -29.41 7.49
N LEU A 14 15.96 -28.84 6.82
CA LEU A 14 14.85 -28.14 7.46
C LEU A 14 13.60 -29.00 7.67
N GLY A 15 13.51 -30.19 7.05
CA GLY A 15 12.29 -31.00 7.07
C GLY A 15 11.14 -30.47 6.21
N VAL A 16 11.42 -29.50 5.33
CA VAL A 16 10.44 -28.88 4.42
C VAL A 16 10.00 -29.90 3.36
N ARG A 17 8.70 -30.01 3.13
CA ARG A 17 8.14 -30.84 2.05
C ARG A 17 7.30 -30.00 1.09
N LEU A 18 7.41 -30.31 -0.19
CA LEU A 18 6.52 -29.85 -1.25
C LEU A 18 5.70 -31.07 -1.71
N ASP A 19 4.41 -30.99 -1.45
CA ASP A 19 3.41 -32.00 -1.80
C ASP A 19 2.42 -31.31 -2.77
N GLY A 20 2.19 -31.90 -3.95
CA GLY A 20 1.32 -31.31 -4.98
C GLY A 20 -0.12 -31.77 -4.89
N ASP A 21 -1.06 -30.98 -5.43
CA ASP A 21 -2.47 -31.37 -5.54
C ASP A 21 -2.60 -32.56 -6.50
N GLY A 22 -2.69 -33.79 -5.95
CA GLY A 22 -2.87 -35.02 -6.72
C GLY A 22 -4.32 -35.21 -7.15
N ASP A 23 -4.61 -34.89 -8.42
CA ASP A 23 -5.93 -34.94 -9.07
C ASP A 23 -7.05 -34.18 -8.31
N GLY A 24 -7.00 -32.84 -8.37
CA GLY A 24 -8.13 -31.96 -8.01
C GLY A 24 -8.78 -31.34 -9.24
N ASP A 25 -10.05 -31.67 -9.49
CA ASP A 25 -10.92 -31.34 -10.65
C ASP A 25 -10.68 -29.99 -11.39
N GLY A 26 -9.58 -29.91 -12.16
CA GLY A 26 -9.23 -28.77 -13.02
C GLY A 26 -8.70 -29.16 -14.41
N CYS A 27 -8.64 -30.45 -14.72
CA CYS A 27 -8.08 -30.98 -15.97
C CYS A 27 -9.18 -31.61 -16.84
N TRP A 28 -9.82 -30.81 -17.69
CA TRP A 28 -10.78 -31.33 -18.68
C TRP A 28 -10.05 -32.00 -19.85
N VAL A 29 -10.36 -33.28 -20.07
CA VAL A 29 -9.75 -34.11 -21.12
C VAL A 29 -10.29 -33.70 -22.50
N GLY A 30 -9.38 -33.48 -23.45
CA GLY A 30 -9.72 -33.17 -24.84
C GLY A 30 -10.06 -34.40 -25.68
N GLU A 31 -11.16 -34.29 -26.44
CA GLU A 31 -11.54 -35.04 -27.66
C GLU A 31 -11.46 -36.58 -27.70
N GLU A 32 -12.58 -37.22 -28.08
CA GLU A 32 -12.64 -37.77 -29.45
C GLU A 32 -14.04 -37.71 -30.10
N ARG A 33 -14.11 -36.89 -31.16
CA ARG A 33 -14.70 -37.17 -32.49
C ARG A 33 -16.20 -37.51 -32.74
N LEU A 34 -16.73 -36.65 -33.62
CA LEU A 34 -17.52 -36.96 -34.84
C LEU A 34 -19.00 -37.40 -34.74
N GLY A 35 -19.87 -36.51 -35.23
CA GLY A 35 -20.79 -36.88 -36.30
C GLY A 35 -22.23 -36.38 -36.18
N GLY A 36 -22.83 -35.98 -37.31
CA GLY A 36 -24.29 -35.79 -37.45
C GLY A 36 -24.74 -34.36 -37.69
N ALA A 37 -25.03 -34.01 -38.94
CA ALA A 37 -25.81 -32.82 -39.26
C ALA A 37 -27.31 -33.08 -39.04
N GLY A 38 -28.04 -32.07 -38.53
CA GLY A 38 -29.50 -32.15 -38.39
C GLY A 38 -30.05 -30.90 -37.71
N GLY A 39 -30.69 -30.02 -38.48
CA GLY A 39 -31.51 -28.94 -37.94
C GLY A 39 -32.98 -29.34 -37.82
N TRP A 40 -33.82 -28.33 -37.56
CA TRP A 40 -35.30 -28.27 -37.53
C TRP A 40 -35.95 -28.05 -36.16
N VAL A 41 -36.67 -26.93 -36.13
CA VAL A 41 -37.75 -26.57 -35.23
C VAL A 41 -38.83 -27.66 -35.20
N GLY A 42 -39.39 -27.94 -34.02
CA GLY A 42 -40.57 -28.79 -33.83
C GLY A 42 -41.37 -28.34 -32.61
N ASP A 43 -42.70 -28.30 -32.75
CA ASP A 43 -43.65 -27.77 -31.76
C ASP A 43 -44.47 -28.89 -31.10
N GLY A 44 -45.06 -28.60 -29.93
CA GLY A 44 -45.95 -29.46 -29.16
C GLY A 44 -45.25 -30.33 -28.08
N GLY A 45 -45.91 -30.71 -26.98
CA GLY A 45 -47.24 -30.31 -26.51
C GLY A 45 -47.99 -31.46 -25.83
N GLN A 46 -48.45 -31.25 -24.59
CA GLN A 46 -49.15 -32.24 -23.73
C GLN A 46 -48.25 -33.41 -23.26
N GLY A 47 -48.51 -34.10 -22.14
CA GLY A 47 -49.51 -33.86 -21.09
C GLY A 47 -49.71 -35.09 -20.18
N GLY A 48 -49.97 -34.86 -18.88
CA GLY A 48 -50.23 -35.90 -17.86
C GLY A 48 -48.97 -36.63 -17.34
N ALA A 49 -48.89 -37.27 -16.17
CA ALA A 49 -49.69 -37.40 -14.93
C ALA A 49 -49.69 -38.88 -14.46
N GLY A 50 -49.43 -39.10 -13.16
CA GLY A 50 -49.46 -40.42 -12.50
C GLY A 50 -48.09 -41.14 -12.42
N ASP A 51 -47.82 -41.96 -11.40
CA ASP A 51 -48.50 -42.10 -10.09
C ASP A 51 -47.55 -42.72 -9.03
N ARG A 52 -48.02 -42.85 -7.79
CA ARG A 52 -47.30 -43.26 -6.57
C ARG A 52 -47.05 -44.78 -6.47
N VAL A 53 -45.96 -45.15 -5.80
CA VAL A 53 -45.80 -46.09 -4.64
C VAL A 53 -44.50 -45.60 -3.93
N GLY A 54 -44.34 -45.43 -2.62
CA GLY A 54 -44.66 -46.27 -1.43
C GLY A 54 -43.40 -47.07 -1.03
N ASP A 55 -43.03 -47.34 0.24
CA ASP A 55 -43.53 -47.02 1.59
C ASP A 55 -42.39 -47.33 2.62
N GLY A 56 -42.49 -46.89 3.89
CA GLY A 56 -41.69 -47.49 4.99
C GLY A 56 -41.24 -46.61 6.18
N GLY A 57 -41.80 -46.86 7.37
CA GLY A 57 -41.22 -46.53 8.70
C GLY A 57 -41.36 -45.06 9.15
N GLN A 58 -42.38 -44.63 9.91
CA GLN A 58 -42.80 -44.99 11.28
C GLN A 58 -41.81 -44.68 12.42
N GLY A 59 -42.19 -43.70 13.26
CA GLY A 59 -41.67 -43.38 14.59
C GLY A 59 -42.52 -42.23 15.16
N ALA A 60 -43.17 -42.40 16.32
CA ALA A 60 -44.31 -41.56 16.72
C ALA A 60 -44.41 -41.28 18.24
N LEU A 61 -45.47 -40.54 18.62
CA LEU A 61 -45.89 -40.12 19.98
C LEU A 61 -45.10 -38.90 20.56
N GLY A 62 -45.71 -37.85 21.12
CA GLY A 62 -47.12 -37.38 21.28
C GLY A 62 -47.09 -35.85 21.56
N GLY A 63 -48.13 -35.02 21.32
CA GLY A 63 -49.45 -34.97 22.00
C GLY A 63 -49.32 -34.25 23.36
N ASP A 64 -50.04 -33.19 23.76
CA ASP A 64 -51.16 -32.36 23.25
C ASP A 64 -50.99 -30.93 23.84
N GLY A 65 -51.77 -29.85 23.61
CA GLY A 65 -52.99 -29.57 22.84
C GLY A 65 -53.89 -28.54 23.60
N GLY A 66 -54.53 -27.59 22.89
CA GLY A 66 -55.52 -26.64 23.49
C GLY A 66 -55.35 -25.14 23.14
N SER A 67 -56.38 -24.27 23.08
CA SER A 67 -57.65 -24.31 22.31
C SER A 67 -58.50 -23.01 22.47
N GLY A 68 -58.18 -21.92 21.74
CA GLY A 68 -59.06 -20.74 21.48
C GLY A 68 -59.61 -19.95 22.69
N PRO A 69 -60.72 -19.18 22.56
CA PRO A 69 -61.13 -18.37 21.38
C PRO A 69 -61.75 -16.97 21.71
N GLY A 70 -61.80 -16.06 20.72
CA GLY A 70 -62.67 -14.85 20.70
C GLY A 70 -62.13 -13.58 21.43
N GLY A 71 -62.61 -12.36 21.15
CA GLY A 71 -63.60 -11.96 20.13
C GLY A 71 -63.87 -10.42 20.09
N ASP A 72 -64.50 -9.98 18.99
CA ASP A 72 -65.24 -8.73 18.70
C ASP A 72 -64.98 -7.37 19.40
N GLY A 73 -64.83 -6.33 18.54
CA GLY A 73 -65.72 -5.16 18.57
C GLY A 73 -65.14 -3.81 19.02
N GLY A 74 -65.48 -2.73 18.30
CA GLY A 74 -65.20 -1.35 18.74
C GLY A 74 -65.05 -0.28 17.66
N SER A 75 -66.12 0.05 16.93
CA SER A 75 -66.12 1.19 15.98
C SER A 75 -66.30 2.54 16.69
N GLY A 76 -65.51 3.56 16.34
CA GLY A 76 -65.70 4.95 16.76
C GLY A 76 -65.28 5.94 15.66
N ALA A 77 -66.12 6.94 15.38
CA ALA A 77 -65.92 7.89 14.28
C ALA A 77 -66.30 9.33 14.70
N SER A 78 -65.95 10.30 13.85
CA SER A 78 -66.05 11.76 14.06
C SER A 78 -65.11 12.32 15.14
N GLY A 79 -64.69 13.58 15.10
CA GLY A 79 -64.87 14.59 14.03
C GLY A 79 -64.79 16.02 14.59
N GLY A 80 -64.09 16.92 13.89
CA GLY A 80 -63.97 18.31 14.35
C GLY A 80 -62.95 19.12 13.56
N GLY A 81 -63.41 19.85 12.54
CA GLY A 81 -62.61 20.87 11.87
C GLY A 81 -63.12 22.27 12.21
N VAL A 82 -62.22 23.23 12.43
CA VAL A 82 -62.55 24.65 12.59
C VAL A 82 -61.64 25.49 11.70
N ARG A 83 -62.24 26.35 10.87
CA ARG A 83 -61.60 27.46 10.17
C ARG A 83 -62.31 28.76 10.53
N VAL A 84 -61.58 29.73 11.06
CA VAL A 84 -61.76 31.19 10.87
C VAL A 84 -60.34 31.75 11.02
N GLY A 85 -59.71 32.31 9.99
CA GLY A 85 -59.78 33.74 9.64
C GLY A 85 -58.62 34.50 10.31
N GLY A 86 -58.00 35.52 9.75
CA GLY A 86 -58.27 36.28 8.53
C GLY A 86 -58.00 37.76 8.80
N GLY A 87 -57.07 38.39 8.09
CA GLY A 87 -56.69 39.79 8.33
C GLY A 87 -55.46 40.22 7.55
N ASP A 88 -55.68 41.01 6.50
CA ASP A 88 -54.64 41.69 5.73
C ASP A 88 -54.09 42.92 6.48
N GLY A 89 -52.86 43.33 6.15
CA GLY A 89 -52.21 44.51 6.72
C GLY A 89 -51.17 45.09 5.77
N ASP A 90 -51.52 46.19 5.09
CA ASP A 90 -50.76 46.84 4.01
C ASP A 90 -50.01 48.11 4.50
N GLY A 91 -49.00 48.52 3.73
CA GLY A 91 -48.43 49.88 3.75
C GLY A 91 -47.16 50.10 4.57
N GLY A 92 -46.11 50.67 3.94
CA GLY A 92 -44.86 50.99 4.66
C GLY A 92 -43.68 51.51 3.82
N GLN A 93 -43.89 52.31 2.78
CA GLN A 93 -42.77 52.90 2.02
C GLN A 93 -42.07 54.03 2.79
N GLY A 94 -40.75 54.11 2.70
CA GLY A 94 -39.93 55.22 3.20
C GLY A 94 -38.62 55.33 2.42
N ALA A 95 -38.49 56.37 1.59
CA ALA A 95 -37.31 56.63 0.76
C ALA A 95 -36.43 57.75 1.34
N LEU A 96 -35.57 58.35 0.49
CA LEU A 96 -34.49 59.31 0.77
C LEU A 96 -33.19 58.64 1.29
N GLY A 97 -31.99 58.92 0.76
CA GLY A 97 -31.61 59.73 -0.40
C GLY A 97 -30.31 60.52 -0.17
N GLY A 98 -29.38 60.52 -1.13
CA GLY A 98 -28.15 61.33 -1.04
C GLY A 98 -27.05 60.91 -2.03
N ASP A 99 -26.85 61.69 -3.08
CA ASP A 99 -25.76 61.54 -4.05
C ASP A 99 -24.45 62.18 -3.59
N GLY A 100 -23.34 61.66 -4.12
CA GLY A 100 -22.28 62.50 -4.71
C GLY A 100 -20.97 62.69 -3.94
N GLY A 101 -19.90 63.02 -4.69
CA GLY A 101 -18.66 63.58 -4.12
C GLY A 101 -17.35 62.96 -4.61
N SER A 102 -16.97 63.18 -5.87
CA SER A 102 -15.57 62.97 -6.31
C SER A 102 -14.63 64.04 -5.74
N GLY A 103 -13.45 63.66 -5.25
CA GLY A 103 -12.40 64.59 -4.81
C GLY A 103 -11.00 63.99 -5.00
N ALA A 104 -10.01 64.80 -5.37
CA ALA A 104 -8.71 64.31 -5.82
C ALA A 104 -7.50 65.07 -5.25
N SER A 105 -6.37 64.37 -5.23
CA SER A 105 -4.98 64.88 -5.22
C SER A 105 -4.40 65.52 -3.95
N GLY A 106 -3.12 65.19 -3.71
CA GLY A 106 -2.12 66.18 -3.27
C GLY A 106 -1.67 66.10 -1.81
N GLY A 107 -0.35 65.93 -1.60
CA GLY A 107 0.31 66.23 -0.32
C GLY A 107 1.37 65.23 0.11
N GLY A 108 2.63 65.66 0.10
CA GLY A 108 3.73 65.00 0.80
C GLY A 108 4.87 65.98 1.06
N VAL A 109 5.69 65.76 2.11
CA VAL A 109 7.05 66.30 2.32
C VAL A 109 7.66 65.70 3.61
N ARG A 110 8.99 65.77 3.78
CA ARG A 110 9.82 65.04 4.77
C ARG A 110 10.24 65.88 5.99
N VAL A 111 10.57 65.20 7.11
CA VAL A 111 11.58 65.56 8.15
C VAL A 111 12.12 64.25 8.76
N GLY A 112 13.38 64.07 9.20
CA GLY A 112 14.59 64.88 8.95
C GLY A 112 15.69 64.85 10.04
N GLY A 113 16.43 63.75 10.21
CA GLY A 113 17.64 63.65 11.08
C GLY A 113 17.65 62.42 12.02
N THR A 114 18.76 61.95 12.62
CA THR A 114 20.21 62.29 12.46
C THR A 114 21.08 61.20 13.16
N ASP A 115 22.24 60.88 12.58
CA ASP A 115 23.56 60.47 13.16
C ASP A 115 23.68 59.34 14.24
N GLY A 116 24.76 58.52 14.30
CA GLY A 116 25.98 58.41 13.47
C GLY A 116 27.04 57.42 14.03
N ASP A 117 28.17 57.28 13.31
CA ASP A 117 29.43 56.52 13.60
C ASP A 117 29.42 54.98 13.83
N GLY A 118 30.47 54.21 13.48
CA GLY A 118 31.73 54.55 12.79
C GLY A 118 32.77 53.40 12.72
N GLY A 119 33.79 53.52 11.84
CA GLY A 119 34.97 52.62 11.72
C GLY A 119 34.86 51.48 10.67
N GLN A 120 35.48 51.47 9.47
CA GLN A 120 36.89 51.59 9.00
C GLN A 120 37.64 50.24 8.83
N GLY A 121 38.07 49.93 7.59
CA GLY A 121 38.88 48.74 7.24
C GLY A 121 39.32 48.69 5.76
N ALA A 122 40.58 49.04 5.48
CA ALA A 122 41.17 49.23 4.14
C ALA A 122 41.74 47.91 3.51
N GLN A 123 42.19 47.76 2.25
CA GLN A 123 42.49 48.69 1.11
C GLN A 123 42.78 47.92 -0.21
N ARG A 124 42.55 48.54 -1.40
CA ARG A 124 43.07 48.20 -2.77
C ARG A 124 42.62 46.86 -3.40
N GLY A 125 42.49 46.70 -4.72
CA GLY A 125 42.71 47.61 -5.87
C GLY A 125 43.29 46.87 -7.09
N ASP A 126 43.27 47.33 -8.36
CA ASP A 126 42.65 48.49 -9.05
C ASP A 126 42.71 48.22 -10.60
N GLY A 127 41.73 48.61 -11.45
CA GLY A 127 41.89 48.50 -12.93
C GLY A 127 40.65 48.54 -13.87
N VAL A 128 40.45 49.68 -14.53
CA VAL A 128 39.53 50.03 -15.66
C VAL A 128 39.74 49.17 -16.94
N GLY A 129 38.81 48.93 -17.88
CA GLY A 129 37.36 49.26 -18.00
C GLY A 129 36.92 49.73 -19.42
N GLY A 130 35.62 49.55 -19.78
CA GLY A 130 34.90 50.30 -20.84
C GLY A 130 34.75 49.68 -22.26
N GLY A 131 33.57 49.83 -22.88
CA GLY A 131 33.32 49.58 -24.32
C GLY A 131 31.87 49.22 -24.70
N ASN A 132 31.13 50.12 -25.37
CA ASN A 132 29.75 49.88 -25.87
C ASN A 132 29.72 49.35 -27.32
N GLY A 133 28.64 48.68 -27.70
CA GLY A 133 28.24 48.42 -29.09
C GLY A 133 26.77 48.01 -29.20
N ASP A 134 26.02 48.61 -30.14
CA ASP A 134 24.55 48.47 -30.28
C ASP A 134 24.12 48.41 -31.77
N GLY A 135 22.97 47.80 -32.04
CA GLY A 135 22.29 47.71 -33.34
C GLY A 135 22.59 46.45 -34.18
N GLY A 136 21.64 45.90 -34.97
CA GLY A 136 20.19 46.16 -34.97
C GLY A 136 19.43 45.79 -36.27
N ARG A 137 18.16 45.40 -36.11
CA ARG A 137 17.01 45.40 -37.07
C ARG A 137 16.99 44.43 -38.27
N GLY A 138 15.77 43.92 -38.54
CA GLY A 138 15.34 43.24 -39.78
C GLY A 138 14.94 41.76 -39.57
N GLY A 139 13.70 41.31 -39.79
CA GLY A 139 12.44 41.98 -40.16
C GLY A 139 11.93 41.60 -41.57
N GLY A 140 10.78 40.92 -41.65
CA GLY A 140 10.13 40.58 -42.92
C GLY A 140 9.09 39.45 -42.84
N ASP A 141 7.81 39.81 -42.75
CA ASP A 141 6.67 38.91 -42.98
C ASP A 141 6.45 38.65 -44.49
N GLY A 142 5.68 37.61 -44.84
CA GLY A 142 5.35 37.29 -46.24
C GLY A 142 4.24 36.25 -46.41
N ASP A 143 3.01 36.73 -46.60
CA ASP A 143 1.79 35.92 -46.74
C ASP A 143 1.36 35.73 -48.21
N GLY A 144 0.58 34.67 -48.47
CA GLY A 144 -0.52 34.68 -49.45
C GLY A 144 -0.23 34.58 -50.96
N GLY A 145 -0.72 33.49 -51.58
CA GLY A 145 -1.75 33.68 -52.62
C GLY A 145 -1.57 33.13 -54.05
N GLN A 146 -2.35 32.06 -54.34
CA GLN A 146 -3.14 31.83 -55.57
C GLN A 146 -2.48 31.48 -56.94
N GLY A 147 -3.02 30.41 -57.55
CA GLY A 147 -3.26 30.29 -59.01
C GLY A 147 -2.30 29.40 -59.83
N ALA A 148 -2.71 28.57 -60.81
CA ALA A 148 -3.91 27.73 -61.07
C ALA A 148 -3.75 27.03 -62.46
N GLN A 149 -4.60 26.03 -62.78
CA GLN A 149 -4.76 25.36 -64.12
C GLN A 149 -3.64 24.35 -64.49
N ARG A 150 -3.89 23.17 -65.12
CA ARG A 150 -5.08 22.37 -65.56
C ARG A 150 -4.67 20.87 -65.49
N GLY A 151 -5.57 19.91 -65.18
CA GLY A 151 -6.41 19.16 -66.14
C GLY A 151 -5.67 17.90 -66.66
N ASP A 152 -6.22 16.69 -66.78
CA ASP A 152 -7.57 16.11 -66.60
C ASP A 152 -7.42 14.63 -66.12
N GLY A 153 -8.40 13.84 -65.67
CA GLY A 153 -9.82 14.06 -65.35
C GLY A 153 -10.63 12.74 -65.39
N VAL A 154 -11.68 12.61 -64.55
CA VAL A 154 -12.76 11.57 -64.60
C VAL A 154 -12.31 10.10 -64.33
N GLY A 155 -13.04 9.22 -63.64
CA GLY A 155 -14.32 9.26 -62.92
C GLY A 155 -14.65 7.84 -62.41
N GLY A 156 -15.62 7.65 -61.51
CA GLY A 156 -15.86 6.34 -60.87
C GLY A 156 -17.31 5.86 -60.86
N GLY A 157 -17.53 4.67 -60.29
CA GLY A 157 -18.83 4.17 -59.84
C GLY A 157 -19.43 2.99 -60.63
N ASN A 158 -20.13 2.12 -59.89
CA ASN A 158 -21.06 1.07 -60.35
C ASN A 158 -20.43 -0.13 -61.12
N GLY A 159 -21.04 -1.32 -61.15
CA GLY A 159 -22.22 -1.80 -60.41
C GLY A 159 -22.82 -3.08 -61.03
N GLU A 160 -23.27 -4.00 -60.16
CA GLU A 160 -24.21 -5.12 -60.41
C GLU A 160 -24.06 -6.08 -61.62
N GLY A 161 -23.72 -7.36 -61.30
CA GLY A 161 -24.55 -8.55 -61.60
C GLY A 161 -24.68 -9.10 -63.04
N GLY A 162 -24.59 -10.44 -63.23
CA GLY A 162 -24.79 -11.01 -64.58
C GLY A 162 -24.79 -12.53 -64.87
N ARG A 163 -24.92 -13.43 -63.88
CA ARG A 163 -25.27 -14.90 -63.97
C ARG A 163 -24.95 -15.74 -65.24
N GLY A 164 -24.32 -16.91 -65.01
CA GLY A 164 -24.45 -18.13 -65.85
C GLY A 164 -23.12 -18.62 -66.45
N GLY A 165 -22.88 -19.92 -66.66
CA GLY A 165 -23.64 -21.14 -66.34
C GLY A 165 -22.71 -22.38 -66.36
N GLY A 166 -23.13 -23.50 -65.74
CA GLY A 166 -22.22 -24.63 -65.44
C GLY A 166 -22.10 -25.74 -66.50
N GLY A 167 -21.08 -26.59 -66.34
CA GLY A 167 -20.82 -27.84 -67.08
C GLY A 167 -19.91 -28.77 -66.26
N HIS A 168 -19.94 -30.08 -66.51
CA HIS A 168 -19.32 -31.12 -65.64
C HIS A 168 -18.74 -32.29 -66.48
N GLN A 169 -18.11 -33.29 -65.83
CA GLN A 169 -17.57 -34.58 -66.39
C GLN A 169 -16.11 -34.55 -66.93
N VAL A 170 -15.26 -35.62 -66.95
CA VAL A 170 -15.29 -37.00 -66.37
C VAL A 170 -13.89 -37.69 -66.34
N ILE A 171 -13.49 -38.26 -65.17
CA ILE A 171 -12.86 -39.58 -64.84
C ILE A 171 -11.70 -40.25 -65.68
N GLN A 172 -10.72 -40.86 -64.96
CA GLN A 172 -9.71 -41.92 -65.32
C GLN A 172 -8.49 -41.57 -66.23
N GLY A 173 -7.32 -42.26 -66.17
CA GLY A 173 -6.81 -43.26 -65.20
C GLY A 173 -5.60 -44.12 -65.70
N GLY A 174 -4.66 -44.52 -64.81
CA GLY A 174 -3.48 -45.41 -65.06
C GLY A 174 -2.21 -44.72 -65.63
N SER A 175 -0.98 -45.25 -65.68
CA SER A 175 -0.26 -46.47 -65.18
C SER A 175 1.24 -46.39 -65.61
N SER A 176 2.29 -47.14 -65.18
CA SER A 176 2.60 -48.05 -64.04
C SER A 176 4.11 -48.47 -64.06
N ASP A 177 4.71 -48.85 -62.91
CA ASP A 177 6.01 -49.57 -62.71
C ASP A 177 7.36 -48.92 -63.18
N GLY A 178 8.56 -49.28 -62.65
CA GLY A 178 8.92 -50.09 -61.47
C GLY A 178 10.42 -50.52 -61.36
N GLY A 179 10.95 -50.73 -60.13
CA GLY A 179 12.26 -51.38 -59.80
C GLY A 179 13.49 -50.45 -59.65
N GLY A 180 14.48 -50.65 -58.75
CA GLY A 180 14.70 -51.63 -57.64
C GLY A 180 15.77 -51.08 -56.64
N ARG A 181 15.79 -51.41 -55.32
CA ARG A 181 16.44 -52.58 -54.65
C ARG A 181 17.95 -52.74 -54.97
N GLN A 182 18.92 -52.84 -54.05
CA GLN A 182 19.05 -52.95 -52.56
C GLN A 182 20.30 -52.12 -52.08
N GLY A 183 20.65 -51.89 -50.81
CA GLY A 183 20.04 -52.22 -49.51
C GLY A 183 20.99 -52.92 -48.51
N ILE A 184 21.40 -52.23 -47.42
CA ILE A 184 22.09 -52.70 -46.18
C ILE A 184 21.71 -51.65 -45.09
N GLN A 185 20.75 -51.95 -44.20
CA GLN A 185 20.91 -52.45 -42.82
C GLN A 185 21.18 -51.37 -41.74
N ASP A 186 20.10 -50.73 -41.29
CA ASP A 186 19.87 -50.49 -39.85
C ASP A 186 19.02 -51.65 -39.29
N GLY A 187 19.02 -51.89 -37.98
CA GLY A 187 18.22 -52.97 -37.39
C GLY A 187 18.11 -52.99 -35.87
N GLY A 188 16.91 -53.34 -35.39
CA GLY A 188 16.55 -53.45 -33.97
C GLY A 188 15.96 -52.16 -33.38
N ASP A 189 14.86 -52.18 -32.61
CA ASP A 189 13.94 -53.31 -32.34
C ASP A 189 12.56 -52.76 -31.91
N ASP A 190 11.47 -53.31 -32.43
CA ASP A 190 10.09 -52.86 -32.15
C ASP A 190 9.53 -53.55 -30.89
N GLY A 191 9.87 -53.01 -29.71
CA GLY A 191 9.37 -53.49 -28.42
C GLY A 191 7.96 -52.98 -28.08
N ASP A 192 6.99 -53.89 -27.90
CA ASP A 192 5.64 -53.57 -27.39
C ASP A 192 5.71 -52.81 -26.05
N GLY A 193 5.22 -51.58 -26.07
CA GLY A 193 5.29 -50.64 -24.96
C GLY A 193 3.99 -49.87 -24.82
N ARG A 194 2.94 -50.54 -24.33
CA ARG A 194 1.71 -49.88 -23.85
C ARG A 194 2.07 -48.78 -22.84
N GLN A 195 2.11 -47.53 -23.27
CA GLN A 195 2.23 -46.39 -22.37
C GLN A 195 0.91 -46.25 -21.60
N GLY A 196 0.83 -46.94 -20.46
CA GLY A 196 -0.23 -46.70 -19.49
C GLY A 196 -0.18 -45.24 -19.04
N VAL A 197 -1.34 -44.64 -18.82
CA VAL A 197 -1.45 -43.27 -18.29
C VAL A 197 -0.78 -43.25 -16.92
N HIS A 198 0.46 -42.75 -16.86
CA HIS A 198 1.13 -42.45 -15.62
C HIS A 198 0.39 -41.28 -14.97
N ARG A 199 -0.45 -41.59 -13.98
CA ARG A 199 -0.94 -40.62 -13.00
C ARG A 199 0.27 -39.88 -12.44
N GLY A 200 0.38 -38.60 -12.75
CA GLY A 200 1.51 -37.79 -12.32
C GLY A 200 1.44 -37.54 -10.82
N ASP A 201 2.54 -37.81 -10.11
CA ASP A 201 2.74 -37.24 -8.79
C ASP A 201 2.80 -35.71 -8.94
N GLY A 202 1.80 -34.99 -8.41
CA GLY A 202 1.77 -33.53 -8.47
C GLY A 202 3.00 -32.87 -7.83
N GLY A 203 3.65 -33.57 -6.89
CA GLY A 203 4.92 -33.15 -6.30
C GLY A 203 6.07 -33.10 -7.31
N ALA A 204 6.02 -33.86 -8.41
CA ALA A 204 7.02 -33.81 -9.47
C ALA A 204 6.98 -32.48 -10.25
N ALA A 205 5.78 -32.06 -10.68
CA ALA A 205 5.60 -30.81 -11.43
C ALA A 205 6.05 -29.58 -10.61
N LEU A 206 5.74 -29.54 -9.31
CA LEU A 206 6.25 -28.47 -8.42
C LEU A 206 7.78 -28.49 -8.29
N ARG A 207 8.41 -29.66 -8.26
CA ARG A 207 9.88 -29.80 -8.16
C ARG A 207 10.62 -29.46 -9.44
N GLU A 208 9.97 -29.55 -10.60
CA GLU A 208 10.50 -29.00 -11.85
C GLU A 208 10.45 -27.48 -11.85
N LEU A 209 9.32 -26.88 -11.47
CA LEU A 209 9.13 -25.43 -11.46
C LEU A 209 9.93 -24.70 -10.36
N LEU A 210 10.15 -25.35 -9.21
CA LEU A 210 10.71 -24.74 -7.99
C LEU A 210 11.90 -25.53 -7.44
N GLY A 211 12.98 -24.85 -7.08
CA GLY A 211 13.96 -25.28 -6.08
C GLY A 211 13.72 -24.62 -4.72
N LEU A 212 14.60 -24.87 -3.75
CA LEU A 212 14.57 -24.21 -2.43
C LEU A 212 15.90 -23.53 -2.11
N ALA A 213 15.83 -22.43 -1.36
CA ALA A 213 16.98 -21.76 -0.76
C ALA A 213 16.67 -21.25 0.66
N LEU A 214 17.69 -20.78 1.38
CA LEU A 214 17.57 -20.09 2.66
C LEU A 214 17.71 -18.58 2.50
N ARG A 215 16.98 -17.83 3.33
CA ARG A 215 17.13 -16.37 3.47
C ARG A 215 17.15 -15.95 4.93
N ARG A 216 17.79 -14.82 5.23
CA ARG A 216 17.83 -14.23 6.58
C ARG A 216 16.51 -13.49 6.86
N ASN A 217 15.48 -14.23 7.26
CA ASN A 217 14.14 -13.68 7.52
C ASN A 217 13.50 -14.32 8.77
N PRO A 218 13.03 -13.53 9.75
CA PRO A 218 12.51 -14.04 11.03
C PRO A 218 11.11 -14.67 10.93
N LYS A 219 10.38 -14.48 9.82
CA LYS A 219 9.04 -15.04 9.58
C LYS A 219 9.05 -16.30 8.69
N ARG A 220 9.98 -16.40 7.73
CA ARG A 220 10.08 -17.52 6.76
C ARG A 220 11.54 -17.85 6.41
N ALA A 221 12.09 -18.90 7.03
CA ALA A 221 13.47 -19.36 6.82
C ALA A 221 13.78 -19.85 5.39
N HIS A 222 12.81 -20.52 4.76
CA HIS A 222 12.93 -20.99 3.37
C HIS A 222 12.47 -19.92 2.37
N LEU A 223 12.88 -20.11 1.12
CA LEU A 223 12.47 -19.38 -0.07
C LEU A 223 12.19 -20.39 -1.18
N LEU A 224 11.03 -20.30 -1.83
CA LEU A 224 10.77 -20.99 -3.09
C LEU A 224 11.55 -20.26 -4.20
N VAL A 225 12.28 -20.99 -5.03
CA VAL A 225 13.14 -20.41 -6.08
C VAL A 225 12.69 -20.94 -7.43
N SER A 226 12.11 -20.10 -8.28
CA SER A 226 11.69 -20.54 -9.61
C SER A 226 12.88 -20.94 -10.50
N ASN A 227 12.81 -22.14 -11.06
CA ASN A 227 13.73 -22.65 -12.08
C ASN A 227 13.40 -22.13 -13.49
N VAL A 228 12.28 -21.42 -13.68
CA VAL A 228 11.75 -21.02 -15.00
C VAL A 228 11.52 -19.52 -15.20
N LEU A 229 11.75 -18.66 -14.20
CA LEU A 229 11.59 -17.19 -14.35
C LEU A 229 12.89 -16.41 -14.65
N GLY A 230 14.06 -17.06 -14.59
CA GLY A 230 15.35 -16.37 -14.79
C GLY A 230 15.68 -15.32 -13.72
N LYS A 231 14.97 -15.26 -12.58
CA LYS A 231 15.21 -14.24 -11.54
C LYS A 231 16.42 -14.54 -10.65
N HIS A 232 16.65 -15.82 -10.35
CA HIS A 232 17.75 -16.27 -9.48
C HIS A 232 18.55 -17.46 -10.04
N VAL A 233 18.05 -18.09 -11.11
CA VAL A 233 18.64 -19.27 -11.75
C VAL A 233 18.70 -19.00 -13.26
N PRO A 234 19.90 -18.83 -13.86
CA PRO A 234 20.05 -18.59 -15.29
C PRO A 234 19.48 -19.72 -16.14
N GLN A 235 18.48 -19.41 -16.96
CA GLN A 235 17.65 -20.38 -17.68
C GLN A 235 17.60 -20.05 -19.17
N ARG A 236 17.35 -21.04 -20.04
CA ARG A 236 17.19 -20.81 -21.49
C ARG A 236 16.06 -19.80 -21.76
N PRO A 237 16.25 -18.81 -22.65
CA PRO A 237 15.28 -17.74 -22.85
C PRO A 237 13.89 -18.26 -23.26
N ALA A 238 13.84 -19.19 -24.22
CA ALA A 238 12.59 -19.83 -24.66
C ALA A 238 11.83 -20.59 -23.55
N THR A 239 12.53 -21.09 -22.51
CA THR A 239 11.88 -21.68 -21.33
C THR A 239 11.18 -20.61 -20.49
N VAL A 240 11.83 -19.45 -20.32
CA VAL A 240 11.33 -18.34 -19.50
C VAL A 240 10.17 -17.62 -20.19
N HIS A 241 10.35 -17.20 -21.44
CA HIS A 241 9.28 -16.58 -22.24
C HIS A 241 8.12 -17.54 -22.44
N GLY A 242 8.41 -18.78 -22.84
CA GLY A 242 7.42 -19.82 -23.06
C GLY A 242 6.59 -20.19 -21.83
N ALA A 243 7.13 -20.05 -20.61
CA ALA A 243 6.36 -20.26 -19.38
C ALA A 243 5.23 -19.23 -19.22
N GLY A 244 5.55 -17.94 -19.38
CA GLY A 244 4.54 -16.87 -19.35
C GLY A 244 3.57 -16.94 -20.53
N VAL A 245 4.05 -17.23 -21.74
CA VAL A 245 3.18 -17.36 -22.93
C VAL A 245 2.16 -18.49 -22.78
N ARG A 246 2.53 -19.63 -22.16
CA ARG A 246 1.58 -20.72 -21.85
C ARG A 246 0.52 -20.30 -20.84
N LEU A 247 0.88 -19.53 -19.81
CA LEU A 247 -0.09 -18.96 -18.86
C LEU A 247 -1.01 -17.96 -19.56
N GLY A 248 -0.47 -17.06 -20.38
CA GLY A 248 -1.26 -16.08 -21.14
C GLY A 248 -2.24 -16.69 -22.14
N ARG A 249 -1.86 -17.81 -22.79
CA ARG A 249 -2.79 -18.59 -23.63
C ARG A 249 -3.95 -19.18 -22.83
N ARG A 250 -3.68 -19.76 -21.65
CA ARG A 250 -4.73 -20.25 -20.73
C ARG A 250 -5.65 -19.15 -20.22
N VAL A 251 -5.12 -17.94 -20.00
CA VAL A 251 -5.96 -16.76 -19.70
C VAL A 251 -6.81 -16.37 -20.91
N ARG A 252 -6.26 -16.38 -22.13
CA ARG A 252 -7.04 -16.13 -23.37
C ARG A 252 -8.12 -17.19 -23.60
N GLU A 253 -7.85 -18.46 -23.33
CA GLU A 253 -8.81 -19.56 -23.38
C GLU A 253 -9.96 -19.37 -22.36
N LEU A 254 -9.63 -18.92 -21.14
CA LEU A 254 -10.58 -18.61 -20.07
C LEU A 254 -11.47 -17.39 -20.37
N LEU A 255 -10.90 -16.35 -20.97
CA LEU A 255 -11.60 -15.09 -21.30
C LEU A 255 -12.38 -15.15 -22.62
N GLY A 256 -11.90 -15.94 -23.59
CA GLY A 256 -12.31 -15.83 -24.99
C GLY A 256 -11.71 -14.59 -25.69
N ASP A 257 -11.62 -14.65 -27.02
CA ASP A 257 -10.88 -13.68 -27.83
C ASP A 257 -11.34 -12.22 -27.66
N GLU A 258 -12.64 -11.96 -27.55
CA GLU A 258 -13.18 -10.60 -27.40
C GLU A 258 -12.79 -9.96 -26.06
N ALA A 259 -12.91 -10.71 -24.96
CA ALA A 259 -12.56 -10.19 -23.64
C ALA A 259 -11.04 -10.13 -23.44
N ALA A 260 -10.28 -11.10 -23.97
CA ALA A 260 -8.82 -11.06 -24.00
C ALA A 260 -8.28 -9.86 -24.80
N ALA A 261 -8.94 -9.46 -25.90
CA ALA A 261 -8.58 -8.29 -26.68
C ALA A 261 -8.89 -6.94 -25.98
N ARG A 262 -9.75 -6.95 -24.95
CA ARG A 262 -10.00 -5.79 -24.06
C ARG A 262 -9.26 -5.87 -22.73
N ALA A 263 -8.55 -6.96 -22.46
CA ALA A 263 -7.90 -7.19 -21.19
C ALA A 263 -6.65 -6.32 -21.03
N VAL A 264 -6.31 -6.00 -19.78
CA VAL A 264 -5.06 -5.30 -19.43
C VAL A 264 -4.28 -6.21 -18.50
N VAL A 265 -2.99 -6.38 -18.73
CA VAL A 265 -2.13 -7.22 -17.90
C VAL A 265 -1.28 -6.32 -16.99
N LEU A 266 -1.30 -6.60 -15.68
CA LEU A 266 -0.54 -5.89 -14.65
C LEU A 266 0.36 -6.87 -13.89
N GLY A 267 1.68 -6.75 -14.06
CA GLY A 267 2.66 -7.58 -13.36
C GLY A 267 3.19 -6.97 -12.06
N TYR A 268 3.49 -7.82 -11.08
CA TYR A 268 4.13 -7.41 -9.84
C TYR A 268 5.66 -7.27 -10.00
N ALA A 269 6.22 -6.12 -9.63
CA ALA A 269 7.66 -6.05 -9.36
C ALA A 269 8.02 -6.85 -8.09
N GLU A 270 9.21 -7.40 -7.95
CA GLU A 270 10.32 -7.38 -8.93
C GLU A 270 10.36 -8.66 -9.78
N THR A 271 9.90 -9.81 -9.26
CA THR A 271 10.07 -11.12 -9.91
C THR A 271 9.16 -11.33 -11.12
N ALA A 272 7.93 -10.81 -11.08
CA ALA A 272 6.94 -11.05 -12.13
C ALA A 272 6.94 -9.99 -13.25
N THR A 273 7.86 -9.01 -13.26
CA THR A 273 7.92 -7.99 -14.34
C THR A 273 8.15 -8.62 -15.72
N GLY A 274 9.01 -9.63 -15.81
CA GLY A 274 9.22 -10.42 -17.03
C GLY A 274 8.11 -11.42 -17.32
N LEU A 275 7.53 -12.02 -16.27
CA LEU A 275 6.44 -12.99 -16.39
C LEU A 275 5.17 -12.35 -16.97
N GLY A 276 4.77 -11.18 -16.46
CA GLY A 276 3.58 -10.47 -16.90
C GLY A 276 3.65 -9.99 -18.35
N HIS A 277 4.81 -9.56 -18.83
CA HIS A 277 5.05 -9.29 -20.26
C HIS A 277 4.80 -10.55 -21.09
N SER A 278 5.43 -11.67 -20.72
CA SER A 278 5.24 -12.96 -21.42
C SER A 278 3.81 -13.49 -21.34
N VAL A 279 3.06 -13.17 -20.29
CA VAL A 279 1.60 -13.42 -20.21
C VAL A 279 0.83 -12.53 -21.19
N ALA A 280 1.14 -11.24 -21.29
CA ALA A 280 0.52 -10.34 -22.28
C ALA A 280 0.80 -10.76 -23.73
N ASP A 281 1.97 -11.32 -24.00
CA ASP A 281 2.30 -11.96 -25.29
C ASP A 281 1.41 -13.17 -25.58
N GLY A 282 1.10 -13.98 -24.55
CA GLY A 282 0.14 -15.09 -24.64
C GLY A 282 -1.31 -14.64 -24.89
N LEU A 283 -1.73 -13.49 -24.34
CA LEU A 283 -3.03 -12.85 -24.66
C LEU A 283 -3.04 -12.19 -26.05
N ALA A 284 -1.88 -12.00 -26.68
CA ALA A 284 -1.64 -11.30 -27.94
C ALA A 284 -2.01 -9.80 -27.96
N LEU A 285 -3.28 -9.42 -27.75
CA LEU A 285 -3.76 -8.04 -27.95
C LEU A 285 -3.81 -7.19 -26.67
N ALA A 286 -3.66 -7.80 -25.49
CA ALA A 286 -3.63 -7.06 -24.24
C ALA A 286 -2.35 -6.21 -24.09
N PRO A 287 -2.44 -4.92 -23.74
CA PRO A 287 -1.29 -4.14 -23.29
C PRO A 287 -0.86 -4.54 -21.88
N TYR A 288 0.41 -4.28 -21.57
CA TYR A 288 1.04 -4.61 -20.30
C TYR A 288 1.48 -3.37 -19.51
N LEU A 289 1.28 -3.41 -18.18
CA LEU A 289 1.86 -2.51 -17.20
C LEU A 289 2.57 -3.37 -16.14
N HIS A 290 3.60 -2.86 -15.47
CA HIS A 290 4.04 -3.45 -14.20
C HIS A 290 4.13 -2.40 -13.10
N SER A 291 3.96 -2.84 -11.85
CA SER A 291 4.32 -1.99 -10.71
C SER A 291 5.84 -1.77 -10.68
N THR A 292 6.27 -0.70 -10.03
CA THR A 292 7.70 -0.38 -9.88
C THR A 292 7.99 0.13 -8.47
N ARG A 293 9.22 -0.06 -8.02
CA ARG A 293 9.76 0.56 -6.79
C ARG A 293 10.65 1.77 -7.10
N ARG A 294 10.80 2.14 -8.38
CA ARG A 294 11.57 3.31 -8.84
C ARG A 294 10.60 4.47 -9.15
N PRO A 295 10.58 5.56 -8.36
CA PRO A 295 9.85 6.76 -8.74
C PRO A 295 10.53 7.41 -9.97
N VAL A 296 9.74 7.83 -10.95
CA VAL A 296 10.24 8.49 -12.17
C VAL A 296 9.83 9.97 -12.15
N PRO A 297 10.78 10.92 -12.01
CA PRO A 297 10.46 12.34 -11.95
C PRO A 297 9.66 12.81 -13.17
N GLY A 298 8.55 13.52 -12.93
CA GLY A 298 7.64 14.01 -13.97
C GLY A 298 6.55 13.04 -14.42
N VAL A 299 6.50 11.81 -13.88
CA VAL A 299 5.41 10.84 -14.15
C VAL A 299 4.51 10.72 -12.91
N ALA A 300 3.20 10.85 -13.10
CA ALA A 300 2.23 10.83 -12.01
C ALA A 300 1.91 9.41 -11.53
N THR A 301 1.82 9.21 -10.22
CA THR A 301 1.41 7.93 -9.62
C THR A 301 -0.11 7.76 -9.70
N VAL A 302 -0.56 6.78 -10.48
CA VAL A 302 -2.00 6.48 -10.67
C VAL A 302 -2.54 5.55 -9.58
N GLY A 303 -1.68 4.81 -8.90
CA GLY A 303 -2.03 3.99 -7.74
C GLY A 303 -0.82 3.31 -7.13
N GLY A 304 -1.04 2.59 -6.03
CA GLY A 304 0.00 1.83 -5.34
C GLY A 304 -0.56 0.91 -4.26
N PHE A 305 0.31 0.05 -3.72
CA PHE A 305 -0.01 -0.92 -2.67
C PHE A 305 1.25 -1.30 -1.87
N GLU A 306 1.07 -1.85 -0.67
CA GLU A 306 2.16 -2.33 0.19
C GLU A 306 2.28 -3.86 0.17
N GLU A 307 3.50 -4.37 0.34
CA GLU A 307 3.80 -5.80 0.44
C GLU A 307 4.19 -6.17 1.89
N GLU A 308 3.27 -6.78 2.65
CA GLU A 308 3.43 -7.08 4.10
C GLU A 308 4.58 -8.04 4.48
N HIS A 309 5.27 -8.59 3.48
CA HIS A 309 6.28 -9.65 3.62
C HIS A 309 7.72 -9.20 3.31
N SER A 310 7.90 -8.03 2.70
CA SER A 310 9.20 -7.37 2.55
C SER A 310 9.38 -6.29 3.62
N HIS A 311 10.64 -5.95 3.93
CA HIS A 311 10.93 -4.90 4.90
C HIS A 311 10.80 -3.53 4.20
N ALA A 312 9.61 -2.93 4.32
CA ALA A 312 9.28 -1.56 3.90
C ALA A 312 9.53 -1.24 2.41
N THR A 313 8.65 -1.71 1.53
CA THR A 313 8.55 -1.20 0.15
C THR A 313 7.10 -1.05 -0.31
N SER A 314 6.73 0.18 -0.66
CA SER A 314 5.53 0.47 -1.44
C SER A 314 5.76 0.20 -2.94
N HIS A 315 4.70 -0.13 -3.65
CA HIS A 315 4.67 -0.30 -5.09
C HIS A 315 3.94 0.87 -5.74
N LEU A 316 4.50 1.39 -6.84
CA LEU A 316 3.94 2.48 -7.64
C LEU A 316 3.40 1.95 -8.97
N LEU A 317 2.32 2.55 -9.45
CA LEU A 317 1.81 2.40 -10.82
C LEU A 317 1.99 3.73 -11.57
N LEU A 318 2.86 3.74 -12.57
CA LEU A 318 3.30 4.94 -13.29
C LEU A 318 2.96 4.91 -14.81
N PRO A 319 1.74 4.53 -15.26
CA PRO A 319 1.42 4.50 -16.68
C PRO A 319 1.52 5.88 -17.33
N GLU A 320 2.00 5.95 -18.58
CA GLU A 320 2.04 7.17 -19.39
C GLU A 320 0.62 7.70 -19.67
N ASP A 321 -0.29 6.79 -20.02
CA ASP A 321 -1.72 7.07 -20.13
C ASP A 321 -2.48 6.41 -18.97
N PRO A 322 -3.02 7.19 -18.01
CA PRO A 322 -3.90 6.67 -16.96
C PRO A 322 -5.15 5.94 -17.48
N ALA A 323 -5.61 6.24 -18.71
CA ALA A 323 -6.76 5.57 -19.31
C ALA A 323 -6.49 4.10 -19.66
N LEU A 324 -5.22 3.66 -19.70
CA LEU A 324 -4.82 2.25 -19.75
C LEU A 324 -5.49 1.44 -18.62
N LEU A 325 -5.65 2.02 -17.43
CA LEU A 325 -6.34 1.39 -16.31
C LEU A 325 -7.85 1.68 -16.28
N ALA A 326 -8.36 2.62 -17.08
CA ALA A 326 -9.77 3.02 -17.11
C ALA A 326 -10.66 2.22 -18.08
N SER A 327 -10.11 1.27 -18.84
CA SER A 327 -10.90 0.34 -19.67
C SER A 327 -11.85 -0.53 -18.82
N THR A 328 -12.93 -1.06 -19.40
CA THR A 328 -13.88 -1.96 -18.71
C THR A 328 -13.64 -3.46 -18.92
N GLY A 329 -12.59 -3.85 -19.67
CA GLY A 329 -12.26 -5.26 -19.89
C GLY A 329 -11.68 -5.97 -18.66
N PRO A 330 -11.34 -7.27 -18.76
CA PRO A 330 -10.73 -8.00 -17.64
C PRO A 330 -9.39 -7.40 -17.21
N LEU A 331 -9.10 -7.39 -15.91
CA LEU A 331 -7.76 -7.06 -15.41
C LEU A 331 -7.03 -8.35 -15.00
N VAL A 332 -5.90 -8.62 -15.65
CA VAL A 332 -5.07 -9.81 -15.43
C VAL A 332 -3.89 -9.43 -14.53
N LEU A 333 -3.84 -9.97 -13.32
CA LEU A 333 -2.82 -9.66 -12.30
C LEU A 333 -1.80 -10.79 -12.24
N VAL A 334 -0.52 -10.51 -12.48
CA VAL A 334 0.52 -11.54 -12.69
C VAL A 334 1.62 -11.47 -11.63
N ASP A 335 1.68 -12.48 -10.77
CA ASP A 335 2.67 -12.67 -9.70
C ASP A 335 3.46 -13.99 -9.89
N ASP A 336 4.45 -14.30 -9.05
CA ASP A 336 5.17 -15.59 -9.12
C ASP A 336 4.57 -16.70 -8.23
N GLU A 337 4.29 -16.42 -6.96
CA GLU A 337 3.74 -17.36 -5.96
C GLU A 337 2.42 -16.84 -5.36
N PHE A 338 1.31 -17.56 -5.55
CA PHE A 338 0.05 -17.23 -4.88
C PHE A 338 -0.13 -18.03 -3.58
N SER A 339 0.29 -17.48 -2.43
CA SER A 339 0.18 -18.14 -1.12
C SER A 339 -1.06 -17.72 -0.31
N THR A 340 -0.98 -16.68 0.53
CA THR A 340 -2.15 -16.23 1.35
C THR A 340 -3.10 -15.28 0.61
N GLY A 341 -2.78 -14.93 -0.65
CA GLY A 341 -3.54 -14.02 -1.50
C GLY A 341 -3.54 -12.54 -1.09
N ARG A 342 -3.19 -12.20 0.15
CA ARG A 342 -3.34 -10.85 0.76
C ARG A 342 -2.83 -9.70 -0.14
N THR A 343 -1.66 -9.82 -0.76
CA THR A 343 -1.11 -8.80 -1.67
C THR A 343 -2.04 -8.53 -2.86
N VAL A 344 -2.52 -9.58 -3.52
CA VAL A 344 -3.39 -9.47 -4.70
C VAL A 344 -4.79 -9.01 -4.29
N LEU A 345 -5.35 -9.53 -3.20
CA LEU A 345 -6.63 -9.07 -2.64
C LEU A 345 -6.60 -7.56 -2.35
N ASN A 346 -5.54 -7.08 -1.69
CA ASN A 346 -5.32 -5.66 -1.42
C ASN A 346 -5.16 -4.85 -2.71
N THR A 347 -4.51 -5.41 -3.74
CA THR A 347 -4.34 -4.76 -5.04
C THR A 347 -5.66 -4.67 -5.81
N ILE A 348 -6.44 -5.75 -5.88
CA ILE A 348 -7.78 -5.75 -6.49
C ILE A 348 -8.67 -4.74 -5.77
N ALA A 349 -8.71 -4.77 -4.43
CA ALA A 349 -9.48 -3.82 -3.64
C ALA A 349 -9.04 -2.37 -3.87
N ALA A 350 -7.74 -2.09 -4.03
CA ALA A 350 -7.23 -0.76 -4.32
C ALA A 350 -7.57 -0.30 -5.75
N LEU A 351 -7.45 -1.17 -6.74
CA LEU A 351 -7.73 -0.85 -8.14
C LEU A 351 -9.23 -0.76 -8.42
N HIS A 352 -10.05 -1.67 -7.91
CA HIS A 352 -11.50 -1.67 -8.14
C HIS A 352 -12.17 -0.38 -7.64
N ARG A 353 -11.68 0.23 -6.55
CA ARG A 353 -12.17 1.54 -6.05
C ARG A 353 -11.96 2.70 -7.02
N ARG A 354 -10.99 2.62 -7.94
CA ARG A 354 -10.68 3.68 -8.93
C ARG A 354 -11.03 3.28 -10.37
N PHE A 355 -10.99 1.97 -10.64
CA PHE A 355 -11.11 1.33 -11.93
C PHE A 355 -11.88 -0.01 -11.75
N PRO A 356 -13.19 0.05 -11.45
CA PRO A 356 -13.99 -1.16 -11.24
C PRO A 356 -14.02 -2.01 -12.50
N ARG A 357 -13.82 -3.32 -12.34
CA ARG A 357 -13.94 -4.33 -13.41
C ARG A 357 -14.90 -5.41 -12.93
N ASP A 358 -15.74 -5.90 -13.84
CA ASP A 358 -16.62 -7.05 -13.60
C ASP A 358 -15.82 -8.37 -13.48
N HIS A 359 -14.56 -8.37 -13.93
CA HIS A 359 -13.73 -9.57 -14.07
C HIS A 359 -12.24 -9.29 -13.80
N TYR A 360 -11.67 -10.05 -12.87
CA TYR A 360 -10.24 -10.16 -12.59
C TYR A 360 -9.76 -11.59 -12.88
N VAL A 361 -8.53 -11.73 -13.36
CA VAL A 361 -7.85 -13.03 -13.48
C VAL A 361 -6.50 -12.95 -12.80
N VAL A 362 -6.32 -13.73 -11.73
CA VAL A 362 -5.05 -13.85 -11.02
C VAL A 362 -4.19 -14.90 -11.71
N VAL A 363 -2.95 -14.58 -12.04
CA VAL A 363 -2.00 -15.47 -12.71
C VAL A 363 -0.77 -15.63 -11.84
N ALA A 364 -0.36 -16.88 -11.63
CA ALA A 364 0.83 -17.23 -10.88
C ALA A 364 1.62 -18.33 -11.58
N LEU A 365 2.89 -18.51 -11.22
CA LEU A 365 3.58 -19.75 -11.59
C LEU A 365 3.01 -20.92 -10.77
N VAL A 366 2.77 -20.71 -9.47
CA VAL A 366 2.23 -21.73 -8.55
C VAL A 366 1.14 -21.18 -7.63
N ASP A 367 0.11 -21.98 -7.37
CA ASP A 367 -0.88 -21.76 -6.32
C ASP A 367 -0.52 -22.61 -5.08
N MET A 368 -0.31 -21.93 -3.95
CA MET A 368 0.08 -22.49 -2.67
C MET A 368 -0.97 -22.20 -1.58
N ARG A 369 -2.20 -21.83 -1.97
CA ARG A 369 -3.30 -21.54 -1.04
C ARG A 369 -3.76 -22.76 -0.25
N SER A 370 -3.93 -22.56 1.06
CA SER A 370 -4.74 -23.47 1.87
C SER A 370 -6.22 -23.41 1.44
N PRO A 371 -7.05 -24.43 1.76
CA PRO A 371 -8.50 -24.38 1.50
C PRO A 371 -9.18 -23.14 2.11
N GLY A 372 -8.69 -22.64 3.25
CA GLY A 372 -9.19 -21.41 3.86
C GLY A 372 -8.84 -20.13 3.07
N ASP A 373 -7.70 -20.12 2.36
CA ASP A 373 -7.32 -19.01 1.48
C ASP A 373 -8.01 -19.10 0.10
N ARG A 374 -8.44 -20.30 -0.33
CA ARG A 374 -9.35 -20.46 -1.48
C ARG A 374 -10.71 -19.85 -1.15
N ALA A 375 -11.35 -20.30 -0.07
CA ALA A 375 -12.63 -19.74 0.40
C ALA A 375 -12.59 -18.22 0.70
N ARG A 376 -11.44 -17.68 1.14
CA ARG A 376 -11.23 -16.24 1.33
C ARG A 376 -11.29 -15.46 0.01
N LEU A 377 -10.76 -16.02 -1.09
CA LEU A 377 -10.87 -15.41 -2.42
C LEU A 377 -12.32 -15.42 -2.92
N ASP A 378 -13.02 -16.55 -2.72
CA ASP A 378 -14.40 -16.73 -3.17
C ASP A 378 -15.35 -15.76 -2.47
N ALA A 379 -15.19 -15.58 -1.15
CA ALA A 379 -15.91 -14.58 -0.36
C ALA A 379 -15.59 -13.15 -0.83
N PHE A 380 -14.31 -12.81 -0.99
CA PHE A 380 -13.88 -11.49 -1.46
C PHE A 380 -14.43 -11.16 -2.87
N ALA A 381 -14.50 -12.13 -3.77
CA ALA A 381 -15.08 -11.95 -5.11
C ALA A 381 -16.59 -11.64 -5.02
N ALA A 382 -17.32 -12.33 -4.14
CA ALA A 382 -18.73 -12.08 -3.88
C ALA A 382 -18.96 -10.70 -3.23
N ASP A 383 -18.17 -10.33 -2.22
CA ASP A 383 -18.23 -9.03 -1.53
C ASP A 383 -17.93 -7.85 -2.49
N LEU A 384 -17.05 -8.07 -3.47
CA LEU A 384 -16.70 -7.09 -4.51
C LEU A 384 -17.74 -7.01 -5.64
N GLY A 385 -18.66 -7.95 -5.73
CA GLY A 385 -19.61 -8.07 -6.84
C GLY A 385 -18.97 -8.40 -8.20
N ALA A 386 -17.75 -8.93 -8.21
CA ALA A 386 -16.93 -9.13 -9.42
C ALA A 386 -16.38 -10.55 -9.50
N ARG A 387 -16.28 -11.10 -10.70
CA ARG A 387 -15.68 -12.43 -10.94
C ARG A 387 -14.17 -12.36 -10.72
N VAL A 388 -13.60 -13.27 -9.94
CA VAL A 388 -12.15 -13.44 -9.80
C VAL A 388 -11.78 -14.90 -10.08
N ASP A 389 -11.18 -15.17 -11.24
CA ASP A 389 -10.60 -16.49 -11.54
C ASP A 389 -9.11 -16.55 -11.18
N LEU A 390 -8.54 -17.75 -11.15
CA LEU A 390 -7.10 -17.98 -11.03
C LEU A 390 -6.56 -18.96 -12.08
N VAL A 391 -5.38 -18.65 -12.63
CA VAL A 391 -4.63 -19.48 -13.58
C VAL A 391 -3.19 -19.65 -13.07
N ALA A 392 -2.88 -20.82 -12.49
CA ALA A 392 -1.52 -21.22 -12.10
C ALA A 392 -0.97 -22.36 -12.97
N ALA A 393 0.36 -22.47 -13.11
CA ALA A 393 0.98 -23.55 -13.88
C ALA A 393 1.00 -24.89 -13.11
N ALA A 394 1.05 -24.84 -11.77
CA ALA A 394 0.85 -25.98 -10.88
C ALA A 394 0.24 -25.51 -9.53
N ALA A 395 -0.24 -26.45 -8.71
CA ALA A 395 -0.80 -26.19 -7.40
C ALA A 395 -0.37 -27.22 -6.35
N GLY A 396 -0.35 -26.84 -5.07
CA GLY A 396 -0.07 -27.74 -3.95
C GLY A 396 0.15 -27.02 -2.62
N ALA A 397 0.95 -27.63 -1.76
CA ALA A 397 1.22 -27.15 -0.39
C ALA A 397 2.69 -27.23 0.01
N VAL A 398 3.10 -26.29 0.88
CA VAL A 398 4.41 -26.29 1.55
C VAL A 398 4.24 -26.71 3.02
N HIS A 399 4.75 -27.87 3.39
CA HIS A 399 4.70 -28.37 4.75
C HIS A 399 6.01 -28.08 5.50
N LEU A 400 5.88 -27.52 6.70
CA LEU A 400 6.97 -27.05 7.56
C LEU A 400 6.87 -27.68 8.96
N PRO A 401 7.98 -28.10 9.60
CA PRO A 401 7.97 -28.45 11.02
C PRO A 401 8.01 -27.19 11.91
N ASP A 402 7.55 -27.33 13.16
CA ASP A 402 7.44 -26.23 14.12
C ASP A 402 8.77 -25.51 14.41
N ASP A 403 9.90 -26.23 14.32
CA ASP A 403 11.25 -25.73 14.59
C ASP A 403 12.00 -25.20 13.34
N VAL A 404 11.32 -25.10 12.19
CA VAL A 404 11.91 -24.69 10.90
C VAL A 404 12.67 -23.35 10.96
N LEU A 405 12.19 -22.41 11.79
CA LEU A 405 12.81 -21.08 11.94
C LEU A 405 14.11 -21.14 12.75
N GLU A 406 14.18 -21.96 13.79
CA GLU A 406 15.41 -22.16 14.57
C GLU A 406 16.47 -22.88 13.72
N ARG A 407 16.08 -23.96 13.04
CA ARG A 407 16.96 -24.69 12.11
C ARG A 407 17.48 -23.78 11.01
N GLY A 408 16.61 -22.95 10.43
CA GLY A 408 16.97 -21.97 9.41
C GLY A 408 18.00 -20.96 9.91
N ALA A 409 17.73 -20.30 11.04
CA ALA A 409 18.64 -19.32 11.64
C ALA A 409 20.02 -19.93 11.95
N ARG A 410 20.06 -21.15 12.50
CA ARG A 410 21.29 -21.90 12.78
C ARG A 410 22.08 -22.23 11.52
N LEU A 411 21.41 -22.68 10.44
CA LEU A 411 22.07 -22.99 9.17
C LEU A 411 22.62 -21.75 8.49
N VAL A 412 21.89 -20.63 8.49
CA VAL A 412 22.39 -19.35 7.95
C VAL A 412 23.62 -18.89 8.73
N ALA A 413 23.54 -18.83 10.07
CA ALA A 413 24.66 -18.39 10.91
C ALA A 413 25.92 -19.26 10.73
N ALA A 414 25.76 -20.59 10.58
CA ALA A 414 26.88 -21.50 10.34
C ALA A 414 27.57 -21.27 8.98
N HIS A 415 26.82 -20.96 7.91
CA HIS A 415 27.39 -20.66 6.60
C HIS A 415 27.97 -19.24 6.52
N GLU A 416 27.35 -18.26 7.17
CA GLU A 416 27.90 -16.90 7.27
C GLU A 416 29.24 -16.89 8.04
N ALA A 417 29.36 -17.67 9.13
CA ALA A 417 30.62 -17.83 9.86
C ALA A 417 31.70 -18.53 9.01
N ALA A 418 31.36 -19.65 8.37
CA ALA A 418 32.30 -20.39 7.52
C ALA A 418 32.75 -19.61 6.27
N ALA A 419 31.94 -18.65 5.79
CA ALA A 419 32.32 -17.72 4.74
C ALA A 419 33.28 -16.63 5.26
N ALA A 420 33.00 -16.05 6.43
CA ALA A 420 33.86 -15.03 7.04
C ALA A 420 35.28 -15.59 7.36
N ASP A 421 35.38 -16.84 7.79
CA ASP A 421 36.65 -17.54 8.00
C ASP A 421 37.47 -17.73 6.69
N GLN A 422 36.82 -17.71 5.52
CA GLN A 422 37.47 -17.76 4.20
C GLN A 422 37.78 -16.37 3.63
N GLU A 423 36.92 -15.37 3.87
CA GLU A 423 37.13 -13.96 3.50
C GLU A 423 38.29 -13.31 4.29
N GLY A 424 38.70 -13.91 5.42
CA GLY A 424 39.89 -13.49 6.18
C GLY A 424 41.25 -13.78 5.51
N ALA A 425 41.29 -14.54 4.41
CA ALA A 425 42.49 -14.72 3.61
C ALA A 425 42.57 -13.66 2.50
N PRO A 426 43.76 -13.09 2.18
CA PRO A 426 43.91 -12.19 1.06
C PRO A 426 43.67 -12.96 -0.25
N GLY A 427 42.46 -12.82 -0.80
CA GLY A 427 42.09 -13.40 -2.07
C GLY A 427 43.06 -12.98 -3.18
N PRO A 428 43.28 -13.81 -4.21
CA PRO A 428 44.16 -13.46 -5.32
C PRO A 428 43.67 -12.16 -5.94
N THR A 429 44.55 -11.15 -5.98
CA THR A 429 44.28 -9.87 -6.66
C THR A 429 43.83 -10.16 -8.08
N ALA A 430 42.55 -9.93 -8.37
CA ALA A 430 42.00 -10.18 -9.69
C ALA A 430 42.84 -9.42 -10.73
N PRO A 431 43.13 -10.02 -11.91
CA PRO A 431 43.71 -9.26 -13.00
C PRO A 431 42.79 -8.06 -13.30
N PRO A 432 43.34 -6.88 -13.68
CA PRO A 432 42.52 -5.72 -13.99
C PRO A 432 41.51 -6.11 -15.07
N ALA A 433 40.22 -5.99 -14.74
CA ALA A 433 39.15 -6.46 -15.61
C ALA A 433 39.26 -5.79 -16.99
N GLY A 434 39.21 -6.60 -18.06
CA GLY A 434 39.11 -6.07 -19.41
C GLY A 434 37.87 -5.17 -19.50
N ALA A 435 38.04 -3.95 -20.00
CA ALA A 435 36.95 -2.99 -20.11
C ALA A 435 35.78 -3.60 -20.90
N ALA A 436 34.57 -3.49 -20.37
CA ALA A 436 33.39 -4.08 -20.99
C ALA A 436 33.19 -3.53 -22.42
N LEU A 437 33.06 -4.42 -23.40
CA LEU A 437 32.83 -4.02 -24.79
C LEU A 437 31.41 -3.44 -24.89
N ARG A 438 31.30 -2.12 -25.01
CA ARG A 438 30.02 -1.45 -25.18
C ARG A 438 29.50 -1.71 -26.61
N VAL A 439 28.26 -2.19 -26.73
CA VAL A 439 27.59 -2.45 -28.01
C VAL A 439 26.29 -1.66 -28.07
N ASP A 440 26.15 -0.85 -29.12
CA ASP A 440 24.87 -0.23 -29.47
C ASP A 440 24.04 -1.20 -30.35
N LEU A 441 22.87 -1.58 -29.84
CA LEU A 441 21.93 -2.44 -30.55
C LEU A 441 21.17 -1.70 -31.66
N GLY A 442 21.14 -0.37 -31.64
CA GLY A 442 20.23 0.43 -32.46
C GLY A 442 18.79 0.27 -31.97
N TRP A 443 18.56 0.53 -30.67
CA TRP A 443 17.23 0.44 -30.07
C TRP A 443 16.27 1.44 -30.78
N PRO A 444 15.09 0.99 -31.27
CA PRO A 444 14.15 1.86 -31.97
C PRO A 444 13.75 3.11 -31.17
N GLU A 445 13.70 4.25 -31.85
CA GLU A 445 13.25 5.51 -31.26
C GLU A 445 11.79 5.41 -30.82
N GLY A 446 11.49 5.87 -29.60
CA GLY A 446 10.15 5.81 -29.01
C GLY A 446 9.69 4.44 -28.50
N LEU A 447 10.47 3.36 -28.66
CA LEU A 447 10.14 2.05 -28.11
C LEU A 447 10.49 1.97 -26.60
N PRO A 448 9.54 1.66 -25.69
CA PRO A 448 9.87 1.56 -24.28
C PRO A 448 10.79 0.38 -23.92
N ASP A 449 11.69 0.59 -22.97
CA ASP A 449 12.63 -0.41 -22.43
C ASP A 449 11.95 -1.49 -21.56
N GLY A 450 10.75 -1.19 -21.04
CA GLY A 450 9.98 -2.09 -20.18
C GLY A 450 8.50 -1.75 -20.13
N GLY A 451 7.79 -2.37 -19.17
CA GLY A 451 6.35 -2.17 -18.98
C GLY A 451 6.00 -1.09 -17.96
N ARG A 452 6.99 -0.40 -17.36
CA ARG A 452 6.82 0.56 -16.25
C ARG A 452 5.79 1.66 -16.54
N HIS A 453 5.74 2.10 -17.80
CA HIS A 453 4.87 3.18 -18.27
C HIS A 453 3.75 2.69 -19.21
N GLY A 454 3.62 1.37 -19.41
CA GLY A 454 2.75 0.77 -20.40
C GLY A 454 3.50 0.28 -21.64
N PHE A 455 3.16 -0.92 -22.11
CA PHE A 455 3.73 -1.54 -23.30
C PHE A 455 2.61 -2.13 -24.16
N THR A 456 2.51 -1.70 -25.42
CA THR A 456 1.38 -2.03 -26.31
C THR A 456 1.74 -3.16 -27.29
N PRO A 457 0.74 -3.80 -27.93
CA PRO A 457 1.01 -4.73 -29.04
C PRO A 457 1.80 -4.09 -30.20
N ALA A 458 1.67 -2.78 -30.41
CA ALA A 458 2.46 -2.04 -31.39
C ALA A 458 3.94 -1.90 -30.96
N HIS A 459 4.19 -1.70 -29.66
CA HIS A 459 5.55 -1.71 -29.10
C HIS A 459 6.18 -3.11 -29.24
N ARG A 460 5.41 -4.18 -29.02
CA ARG A 460 5.87 -5.56 -29.26
C ARG A 460 6.26 -5.77 -30.72
N ALA A 461 5.38 -5.43 -31.67
CA ALA A 461 5.67 -5.61 -33.09
C ALA A 461 6.91 -4.81 -33.56
N CYS A 462 7.14 -3.62 -32.99
CA CYS A 462 8.35 -2.82 -33.22
C CYS A 462 9.61 -3.51 -32.66
N LEU A 463 9.56 -4.02 -31.44
CA LEU A 463 10.65 -4.81 -30.83
C LEU A 463 10.96 -6.06 -31.65
N GLU A 464 9.95 -6.87 -31.98
CA GLU A 464 10.10 -8.13 -32.72
C GLU A 464 10.69 -7.95 -34.11
N ALA A 465 10.34 -6.86 -34.82
CA ALA A 465 10.94 -6.51 -36.10
C ALA A 465 12.44 -6.10 -35.97
N ALA A 466 12.86 -5.55 -34.84
CA ALA A 466 14.22 -5.08 -34.61
C ALA A 466 15.16 -6.15 -34.02
N LEU A 467 14.64 -7.10 -33.22
CA LEU A 467 15.41 -8.13 -32.51
C LEU A 467 16.46 -8.88 -33.36
N PRO A 468 16.16 -9.36 -34.60
CA PRO A 468 17.18 -10.07 -35.41
C PRO A 468 18.40 -9.20 -35.76
N THR A 469 18.19 -7.88 -35.92
CA THR A 469 19.29 -6.93 -36.16
C THR A 469 20.11 -6.71 -34.90
N MET A 470 19.48 -6.63 -33.72
CA MET A 470 20.16 -6.52 -32.43
C MET A 470 21.00 -7.77 -32.14
N ALA A 471 20.42 -8.96 -32.34
CA ALA A 471 21.09 -10.24 -32.16
C ALA A 471 22.28 -10.40 -33.10
N THR A 472 22.15 -10.00 -34.37
CA THR A 472 23.27 -10.01 -35.33
C THR A 472 24.44 -9.14 -34.84
N ARG A 473 24.17 -7.96 -34.28
CA ARG A 473 25.21 -7.06 -33.73
C ARG A 473 25.89 -7.67 -32.50
N LEU A 474 25.13 -8.29 -31.59
CA LEU A 474 25.68 -8.99 -30.42
C LEU A 474 26.49 -10.22 -30.82
N ALA A 475 25.99 -11.06 -31.74
CA ALA A 475 26.69 -12.22 -32.25
C ALA A 475 28.04 -11.82 -32.88
N ALA A 476 28.07 -10.75 -33.68
CA ALA A 476 29.32 -10.21 -34.22
C ALA A 476 30.28 -9.72 -33.11
N ALA A 477 29.80 -8.95 -32.13
CA ALA A 477 30.63 -8.50 -31.00
C ALA A 477 31.20 -9.67 -30.16
N LEU A 478 30.43 -10.75 -30.01
CA LEU A 478 30.82 -11.94 -29.26
C LEU A 478 31.75 -12.89 -30.02
N THR A 479 31.88 -12.78 -31.36
CA THR A 479 32.59 -13.75 -32.20
C THR A 479 33.63 -13.17 -33.18
N GLN A 480 33.59 -11.87 -33.51
CA GLN A 480 34.40 -11.26 -34.58
C GLN A 480 35.29 -10.08 -34.13
N GLY A 481 35.36 -9.77 -32.83
CA GLY A 481 36.24 -8.73 -32.29
C GLY A 481 37.74 -9.10 -32.37
N PRO A 482 38.65 -8.13 -32.61
CA PRO A 482 40.07 -8.39 -32.85
C PRO A 482 40.82 -8.93 -31.63
N ASP A 483 40.40 -8.54 -30.43
CA ASP A 483 41.03 -8.94 -29.15
C ASP A 483 40.32 -10.11 -28.46
N LEU A 484 39.45 -10.85 -29.17
CA LEU A 484 38.66 -11.92 -28.56
C LEU A 484 39.53 -13.11 -28.07
N PRO A 485 39.27 -13.64 -26.86
CA PRO A 485 39.93 -14.84 -26.33
C PRO A 485 39.82 -16.04 -27.29
N ARG A 486 40.93 -16.76 -27.50
CA ARG A 486 41.02 -17.94 -28.41
C ARG A 486 40.17 -19.16 -28.02
N ARG A 487 39.48 -19.12 -26.88
CA ARG A 487 38.56 -20.16 -26.40
C ARG A 487 37.28 -20.15 -27.27
N PRO A 488 36.74 -21.31 -27.70
CA PRO A 488 35.45 -21.34 -28.39
C PRO A 488 34.33 -20.87 -27.45
N LEU A 489 33.39 -20.08 -27.98
CA LEU A 489 32.18 -19.69 -27.27
C LEU A 489 31.25 -20.92 -27.18
N ARG A 490 30.76 -21.25 -25.99
CA ARG A 490 29.83 -22.38 -25.76
C ARG A 490 28.66 -22.00 -24.87
N ARG A 491 28.86 -21.08 -23.92
CA ARG A 491 27.85 -20.65 -22.94
C ARG A 491 27.86 -19.13 -22.79
N VAL A 492 26.72 -18.49 -23.07
CA VAL A 492 26.53 -17.04 -22.93
C VAL A 492 25.49 -16.76 -21.86
N LEU A 493 25.75 -15.80 -20.98
CA LEU A 493 24.73 -15.24 -20.10
C LEU A 493 24.31 -13.86 -20.60
N VAL A 494 23.02 -13.65 -20.85
CA VAL A 494 22.44 -12.31 -20.92
C VAL A 494 21.86 -11.98 -19.55
N LEU A 495 22.37 -10.92 -18.93
CA LEU A 495 22.02 -10.49 -17.57
C LEU A 495 21.29 -9.14 -17.62
N GLY A 496 19.97 -9.16 -17.40
CA GLY A 496 19.17 -7.95 -17.18
C GLY A 496 19.40 -7.31 -15.80
N PHE A 497 18.72 -6.18 -15.56
CA PHE A 497 18.94 -5.36 -14.37
C PHE A 497 17.64 -5.13 -13.57
N GLU A 498 17.50 -5.81 -12.43
CA GLU A 498 16.35 -5.78 -11.51
C GLU A 498 14.99 -5.95 -12.21
N GLU A 499 14.24 -4.86 -12.38
CA GLU A 499 12.94 -4.79 -13.07
C GLU A 499 13.05 -4.94 -14.59
N LEU A 500 14.20 -4.58 -15.18
CA LEU A 500 14.50 -4.66 -16.61
C LEU A 500 14.73 -6.12 -17.01
N MET A 501 13.63 -6.88 -17.10
CA MET A 501 13.64 -8.32 -17.37
C MET A 501 13.28 -8.66 -18.82
N TYR A 502 12.24 -8.04 -19.38
CA TYR A 502 11.67 -8.48 -20.66
C TYR A 502 12.53 -8.13 -21.88
N ALA A 503 13.01 -6.90 -22.02
CA ALA A 503 13.88 -6.54 -23.15
C ALA A 503 15.16 -7.39 -23.19
N PRO A 504 15.91 -7.60 -22.08
CA PRO A 504 17.04 -8.52 -22.07
C PRO A 504 16.67 -9.99 -22.33
N LEU A 505 15.49 -10.46 -21.89
CA LEU A 505 14.99 -11.80 -22.21
C LEU A 505 14.75 -11.98 -23.71
N ARG A 506 14.06 -11.05 -24.37
CA ARG A 506 13.81 -11.12 -25.83
C ARG A 506 15.08 -10.96 -26.66
N ILE A 507 16.03 -10.11 -26.20
CA ILE A 507 17.38 -10.02 -26.77
C ILE A 507 18.13 -11.36 -26.63
N ALA A 508 18.01 -12.04 -25.49
CA ALA A 508 18.63 -13.34 -25.26
C ALA A 508 18.05 -14.44 -26.16
N GLU A 509 16.73 -14.41 -26.41
CA GLU A 509 16.04 -15.37 -27.28
C GLU A 509 16.50 -15.23 -28.74
N ALA A 510 16.49 -14.01 -29.28
CA ALA A 510 17.01 -13.75 -30.62
C ALA A 510 18.52 -14.03 -30.74
N LEU A 511 19.28 -13.96 -29.64
CA LEU A 511 20.69 -14.33 -29.60
C LEU A 511 20.92 -15.86 -29.56
N ASP A 512 20.02 -16.63 -28.93
CA ASP A 512 20.00 -18.11 -28.96
C ASP A 512 19.70 -18.60 -30.40
N GLU A 513 18.79 -17.92 -31.11
CA GLU A 513 18.52 -18.16 -32.53
C GLU A 513 19.69 -17.77 -33.46
N ALA A 514 20.49 -16.77 -33.09
CA ALA A 514 21.59 -16.26 -33.90
C ALA A 514 22.95 -16.95 -33.67
N LEU A 515 23.08 -17.81 -32.66
CA LEU A 515 24.34 -18.46 -32.27
C LEU A 515 24.25 -20.00 -32.29
N ASP A 516 24.44 -20.61 -33.46
CA ASP A 516 24.49 -22.07 -33.59
C ASP A 516 25.56 -22.71 -32.69
N GLY A 517 25.20 -23.82 -32.05
CA GLY A 517 26.06 -24.58 -31.13
C GLY A 517 26.36 -23.92 -29.78
N VAL A 518 25.81 -22.74 -29.48
CA VAL A 518 26.03 -22.01 -28.21
C VAL A 518 24.80 -22.13 -27.32
N GLU A 519 24.98 -22.38 -26.02
CA GLU A 519 23.89 -22.28 -25.04
C GLU A 519 23.76 -20.84 -24.53
N VAL A 520 22.70 -20.13 -24.90
CA VAL A 520 22.34 -18.86 -24.26
C VAL A 520 21.48 -19.12 -23.03
N ARG A 521 21.81 -18.42 -21.94
CA ARG A 521 21.00 -18.34 -20.72
C ARG A 521 20.63 -16.88 -20.48
N TYR A 522 19.41 -16.66 -20.02
CA TYR A 522 18.94 -15.39 -19.48
C TYR A 522 18.91 -15.43 -17.95
N SER A 523 19.30 -14.33 -17.32
CA SER A 523 19.04 -14.03 -15.91
C SER A 523 18.83 -12.53 -15.73
N THR A 524 18.44 -12.08 -14.54
CA THR A 524 18.55 -10.67 -14.12
C THR A 524 19.23 -10.55 -12.74
N THR A 525 19.58 -9.34 -12.33
CA THR A 525 20.02 -9.03 -10.95
C THR A 525 18.82 -8.96 -9.99
N THR A 526 19.09 -8.91 -8.68
CA THR A 526 18.07 -8.65 -7.66
C THR A 526 18.65 -8.01 -6.39
N ARG A 527 17.79 -7.33 -5.63
CA ARG A 527 18.05 -6.82 -4.27
C ARG A 527 17.85 -7.84 -3.15
N SER A 528 17.28 -9.02 -3.42
CA SER A 528 16.92 -10.01 -2.39
C SER A 528 18.14 -10.73 -1.79
N PRO A 529 18.44 -10.62 -0.47
CA PRO A 529 19.59 -11.27 0.15
C PRO A 529 19.34 -12.75 0.46
N VAL A 530 19.50 -13.60 -0.56
CA VAL A 530 19.49 -15.06 -0.47
C VAL A 530 20.88 -15.60 -0.10
N LEU A 531 20.94 -16.63 0.73
CA LEU A 531 22.16 -17.37 1.06
C LEU A 531 22.59 -18.23 -0.13
N ALA A 532 23.87 -18.23 -0.48
CA ALA A 532 24.45 -19.15 -1.45
C ALA A 532 25.11 -20.34 -0.76
N VAL A 533 24.89 -21.55 -1.30
CA VAL A 533 25.52 -22.80 -0.87
C VAL A 533 25.81 -23.62 -2.12
N ASP A 534 27.08 -23.90 -2.43
CA ASP A 534 27.49 -24.56 -3.68
C ASP A 534 27.27 -26.08 -3.66
N ASP A 535 26.01 -26.50 -3.54
CA ASP A 535 25.57 -27.89 -3.53
C ASP A 535 24.58 -28.14 -4.69
N PRO A 536 24.70 -29.24 -5.47
CA PRO A 536 23.76 -29.57 -6.55
C PRO A 536 22.29 -29.66 -6.13
N GLY A 537 22.00 -29.97 -4.86
CA GLY A 537 20.65 -30.03 -4.29
C GLY A 537 20.11 -28.71 -3.75
N TYR A 538 20.78 -27.58 -4.03
CA TYR A 538 20.43 -26.25 -3.52
C TYR A 538 20.34 -25.23 -4.68
N ALA A 539 19.27 -24.42 -4.71
CA ALA A 539 18.94 -23.63 -5.90
C ALA A 539 19.92 -22.47 -6.18
N ILE A 540 20.57 -21.93 -5.13
CA ILE A 540 21.43 -20.76 -5.21
C ILE A 540 22.88 -21.15 -4.90
N ARG A 541 23.59 -21.65 -5.91
CA ARG A 541 24.94 -22.21 -5.70
C ARG A 541 26.03 -21.16 -5.57
N THR A 542 25.91 -20.01 -6.25
CA THR A 542 26.88 -18.91 -6.16
C THR A 542 26.18 -17.55 -6.13
N ARG A 543 26.86 -16.55 -5.55
CA ARG A 543 26.40 -15.16 -5.40
C ARG A 543 27.55 -14.20 -5.73
N LEU A 544 27.32 -13.30 -6.69
CA LEU A 544 28.08 -12.06 -6.79
C LEU A 544 27.35 -10.99 -5.98
N THR A 545 28.09 -10.14 -5.28
CA THR A 545 27.59 -8.98 -4.53
C THR A 545 28.29 -7.73 -5.05
N PHE A 546 27.54 -6.65 -5.27
CA PHE A 546 28.04 -5.35 -5.76
C PHE A 546 27.15 -4.22 -5.21
N PRO A 547 27.61 -2.95 -5.15
CA PRO A 547 26.77 -1.82 -4.76
C PRO A 547 25.64 -1.56 -5.77
N ALA A 548 24.49 -1.07 -5.29
CA ALA A 548 23.46 -0.49 -6.18
C ALA A 548 24.03 0.70 -6.97
N HIS A 549 23.72 0.77 -8.27
CA HIS A 549 24.28 1.74 -9.21
C HIS A 549 23.23 2.60 -9.94
N ASP A 550 21.96 2.52 -9.54
CA ASP A 550 20.81 3.22 -10.15
C ASP A 550 20.17 4.28 -9.25
N GLY A 551 20.67 4.46 -8.03
CA GLY A 551 20.13 5.41 -7.03
C GLY A 551 18.73 4.99 -6.53
N PRO A 552 18.55 3.78 -5.99
CA PRO A 552 17.24 3.20 -5.75
C PRO A 552 16.55 3.79 -4.50
N ALA A 553 15.22 3.74 -4.49
CA ALA A 553 14.40 4.34 -3.44
C ALA A 553 14.53 3.67 -2.05
N ASP A 554 15.11 2.45 -1.96
CA ASP A 554 15.46 1.81 -0.69
C ASP A 554 16.83 2.25 -0.11
N GLY A 555 17.49 3.21 -0.76
CA GLY A 555 18.78 3.74 -0.36
C GLY A 555 19.97 2.90 -0.85
N PRO A 556 21.21 3.34 -0.55
CA PRO A 556 22.41 2.63 -0.95
C PRO A 556 22.50 1.28 -0.24
N GLY A 557 22.55 0.19 -1.00
CA GLY A 557 22.63 -1.16 -0.47
C GLY A 557 23.25 -2.14 -1.47
N PRO A 558 23.59 -3.37 -1.01
CA PRO A 558 24.10 -4.42 -1.87
C PRO A 558 23.01 -4.90 -2.84
N ARG A 559 23.44 -5.27 -4.04
CA ARG A 559 22.67 -5.98 -5.07
C ARG A 559 23.40 -7.27 -5.44
N TYR A 560 22.65 -8.21 -6.01
CA TYR A 560 23.09 -9.59 -6.18
C TYR A 560 22.86 -10.10 -7.60
N ALA A 561 23.80 -10.90 -8.08
CA ALA A 561 23.64 -11.73 -9.28
C ALA A 561 23.94 -13.20 -8.91
N TYR A 562 22.95 -14.06 -9.09
CA TYR A 562 22.99 -15.44 -8.58
C TYR A 562 23.33 -16.45 -9.68
N ASN A 563 24.05 -17.51 -9.31
CA ASN A 563 24.46 -18.61 -10.19
C ASN A 563 25.29 -18.18 -11.43
N VAL A 564 25.91 -16.99 -11.41
CA VAL A 564 26.77 -16.47 -12.48
C VAL A 564 28.19 -17.03 -12.41
N ALA A 565 28.77 -17.09 -11.20
CA ALA A 565 30.06 -17.72 -10.98
C ALA A 565 29.93 -19.25 -11.04
N PRO A 566 30.92 -20.00 -11.59
CA PRO A 566 30.85 -21.46 -11.71
C PRO A 566 30.75 -22.20 -10.38
N GLY A 567 31.37 -21.66 -9.32
CA GLY A 567 31.61 -22.37 -8.08
C GLY A 567 32.72 -23.42 -8.25
N THR A 568 32.57 -24.55 -7.56
CA THR A 568 33.46 -25.73 -7.64
C THR A 568 33.39 -26.49 -8.97
N ASP A 569 32.38 -26.19 -9.81
CA ASP A 569 32.08 -26.89 -11.06
C ASP A 569 32.41 -25.99 -12.27
N PRO A 570 33.57 -26.18 -12.92
CA PRO A 570 34.07 -25.26 -13.94
C PRO A 570 33.28 -25.28 -15.25
N ASP A 571 32.52 -26.34 -15.53
CA ASP A 571 31.70 -26.44 -16.75
C ASP A 571 30.43 -25.54 -16.67
N ARG A 572 30.06 -25.09 -15.46
CA ARG A 572 29.03 -24.06 -15.25
C ARG A 572 29.46 -22.65 -15.66
N ARG A 573 30.74 -22.41 -15.96
CA ARG A 573 31.24 -21.07 -16.32
C ARG A 573 30.58 -20.57 -17.61
N PHE A 574 30.33 -19.27 -17.68
CA PHE A 574 29.96 -18.57 -18.91
C PHE A 574 31.20 -18.08 -19.64
N ASP A 575 31.29 -18.33 -20.94
CA ASP A 575 32.38 -17.87 -21.82
C ASP A 575 32.23 -16.39 -22.18
N ALA A 576 30.98 -15.89 -22.13
CA ALA A 576 30.65 -14.48 -22.23
C ALA A 576 29.49 -14.09 -21.32
N VAL A 577 29.50 -12.84 -20.85
CA VAL A 577 28.34 -12.20 -20.20
C VAL A 577 27.99 -10.93 -20.98
N VAL A 578 26.72 -10.77 -21.32
CA VAL A 578 26.12 -9.55 -21.87
C VAL A 578 25.31 -8.91 -20.74
N ALA A 579 25.87 -7.87 -20.11
CA ALA A 579 25.15 -7.06 -19.13
C ALA A 579 24.23 -6.07 -19.88
N VAL A 580 22.94 -6.09 -19.59
CA VAL A 580 21.94 -5.21 -20.21
C VAL A 580 21.29 -4.35 -19.14
N VAL A 581 21.58 -3.05 -19.17
CA VAL A 581 21.07 -2.03 -18.25
C VAL A 581 20.22 -1.01 -19.00
N ASP A 582 19.41 -0.23 -18.27
CA ASP A 582 18.82 1.00 -18.80
C ASP A 582 19.81 2.17 -18.64
N SER A 583 19.66 3.22 -19.46
CA SER A 583 20.58 4.37 -19.48
C SER A 583 20.58 5.23 -18.21
N THR A 584 19.63 5.04 -17.29
CA THR A 584 19.61 5.69 -15.97
C THR A 584 20.45 4.88 -14.97
N ALA A 585 20.58 3.57 -15.18
CA ALA A 585 21.44 2.67 -14.41
C ALA A 585 22.91 2.59 -14.89
N ASP A 586 23.23 3.11 -16.08
CA ASP A 586 24.58 3.22 -16.65
C ASP A 586 25.39 4.39 -16.02
N THR A 587 25.54 4.37 -14.69
CA THR A 587 26.20 5.41 -13.91
C THR A 587 27.68 5.08 -13.63
N PRO A 588 28.52 6.02 -13.17
CA PRO A 588 29.90 5.72 -12.78
C PRO A 588 30.05 4.59 -11.74
N ALA A 589 29.03 4.30 -10.93
CA ALA A 589 29.02 3.19 -9.97
C ALA A 589 28.92 1.81 -10.65
N LEU A 590 28.30 1.72 -11.83
CA LEU A 590 28.26 0.49 -12.63
C LEU A 590 29.67 0.06 -13.08
N HIS A 591 30.52 1.05 -13.35
CA HIS A 591 31.90 0.92 -13.87
C HIS A 591 32.97 0.99 -12.76
N ALA A 592 32.58 1.08 -11.48
CA ALA A 592 33.49 1.16 -10.36
C ALA A 592 34.29 -0.16 -10.16
N PRO A 593 35.47 -0.13 -9.49
CA PRO A 593 36.28 -1.35 -9.24
C PRO A 593 35.58 -2.43 -8.40
N ASP A 594 34.55 -2.05 -7.64
CA ASP A 594 33.65 -2.89 -6.85
C ASP A 594 32.23 -3.02 -7.47
N GLY A 595 31.99 -2.33 -8.60
CA GLY A 595 30.73 -2.33 -9.32
C GLY A 595 30.45 -3.63 -10.09
N LEU A 596 29.23 -3.76 -10.61
CA LEU A 596 28.75 -4.96 -11.31
C LEU A 596 29.68 -5.38 -12.46
N LEU A 597 30.21 -4.45 -13.26
CA LEU A 597 31.06 -4.81 -14.39
C LEU A 597 32.42 -5.40 -13.95
N ALA A 598 33.00 -4.93 -12.86
CA ALA A 598 34.19 -5.54 -12.28
C ALA A 598 33.89 -6.94 -11.70
N ALA A 599 32.78 -7.07 -10.97
CA ALA A 599 32.32 -8.33 -10.40
C ALA A 599 32.02 -9.40 -11.47
N LEU A 600 31.45 -9.01 -12.62
CA LEU A 600 31.24 -9.88 -13.78
C LEU A 600 32.54 -10.19 -14.53
N GLY A 601 33.40 -9.18 -14.74
CA GLY A 601 34.68 -9.34 -15.44
C GLY A 601 35.64 -10.32 -14.75
N ALA A 602 35.51 -10.50 -13.43
CA ALA A 602 36.22 -11.55 -12.70
C ALA A 602 35.75 -12.99 -13.02
N GLN A 603 34.56 -13.17 -13.63
CA GLN A 603 33.96 -14.49 -13.89
C GLN A 603 34.07 -14.95 -15.36
N THR A 604 34.22 -14.04 -16.32
CA THR A 604 34.14 -14.31 -17.77
C THR A 604 35.34 -13.78 -18.54
N ASP A 605 35.67 -14.39 -19.68
CA ASP A 605 36.73 -13.89 -20.58
C ASP A 605 36.21 -12.80 -21.54
N ARG A 606 34.87 -12.65 -21.65
CA ARG A 606 34.20 -11.70 -22.53
C ARG A 606 33.06 -11.03 -21.78
N LEU A 607 33.17 -9.73 -21.55
CA LEU A 607 32.12 -8.90 -20.95
C LEU A 607 31.66 -7.88 -21.98
N VAL A 608 30.36 -7.91 -22.31
CA VAL A 608 29.69 -6.96 -23.20
C VAL A 608 28.73 -6.12 -22.36
N LEU A 609 28.69 -4.81 -22.62
CA LEU A 609 27.73 -3.88 -22.02
C LEU A 609 26.76 -3.38 -23.09
N VAL A 610 25.46 -3.53 -22.83
CA VAL A 610 24.38 -2.88 -23.54
C VAL A 610 23.70 -1.92 -22.58
N ALA A 611 23.54 -0.66 -22.98
CA ALA A 611 22.71 0.32 -22.30
C ALA A 611 21.52 0.67 -23.20
N LEU A 612 20.32 0.26 -22.82
CA LEU A 612 19.08 0.60 -23.52
C LEU A 612 18.66 2.03 -23.15
N PRO A 613 18.11 2.84 -24.08
CA PRO A 613 17.52 4.13 -23.72
C PRO A 613 16.39 3.95 -22.70
N SER A 614 16.53 4.52 -21.50
CA SER A 614 15.47 4.49 -20.49
C SER A 614 14.25 5.23 -21.02
N TYR A 615 13.09 4.59 -21.11
CA TYR A 615 11.90 5.29 -21.55
C TYR A 615 11.43 6.28 -20.48
N ARG A 616 11.16 7.51 -20.91
CA ARG A 616 10.51 8.53 -20.09
C ARG A 616 9.34 9.08 -20.90
N PRO A 617 8.09 8.96 -20.41
CA PRO A 617 6.94 9.60 -21.02
C PRO A 617 7.22 11.06 -21.33
N GLN A 618 6.90 11.50 -22.55
CA GLN A 618 7.09 12.91 -22.90
C GLN A 618 5.97 13.72 -22.26
N THR A 619 6.26 14.39 -21.14
CA THR A 619 5.33 15.33 -20.51
C THR A 619 4.85 16.33 -21.56
N PRO A 620 3.55 16.38 -21.92
CA PRO A 620 3.09 17.27 -22.97
C PRO A 620 3.33 18.73 -22.55
N PRO A 621 3.85 19.59 -23.45
CA PRO A 621 4.21 20.97 -23.11
C PRO A 621 2.94 21.80 -22.89
N THR A 622 2.48 21.80 -21.63
CA THR A 622 1.12 22.15 -21.17
C THR A 622 -0.01 21.32 -21.80
N PRO A 623 -1.19 21.24 -21.15
CA PRO A 623 -2.39 20.77 -21.81
C PRO A 623 -2.79 21.75 -22.92
N ARG A 624 -2.32 21.50 -24.16
CA ARG A 624 -2.94 22.10 -25.34
C ARG A 624 -4.42 21.70 -25.33
N SER A 625 -5.30 22.70 -25.31
CA SER A 625 -6.75 22.54 -25.28
C SER A 625 -7.21 21.42 -26.24
N VAL A 626 -7.72 20.33 -25.67
CA VAL A 626 -8.34 19.26 -26.44
C VAL A 626 -9.49 19.89 -27.24
N PRO A 627 -9.56 19.72 -28.58
CA PRO A 627 -10.62 20.33 -29.36
C PRO A 627 -11.97 19.79 -28.89
N GLU A 628 -12.90 20.71 -28.65
CA GLU A 628 -14.19 20.51 -27.99
C GLU A 628 -15.12 19.58 -28.77
N ARG A 629 -14.86 18.27 -28.69
CA ARG A 629 -15.93 17.28 -28.84
C ARG A 629 -16.84 17.45 -27.64
N GLN A 630 -18.11 17.74 -27.91
CA GLN A 630 -19.16 17.80 -26.89
C GLN A 630 -19.26 16.44 -26.19
N ALA A 631 -18.59 16.32 -25.05
CA ALA A 631 -19.01 15.38 -24.03
C ALA A 631 -20.46 15.74 -23.67
N PRO A 632 -21.36 14.76 -23.45
CA PRO A 632 -22.66 15.07 -22.86
C PRO A 632 -22.42 15.81 -21.54
N HIS A 633 -23.22 16.82 -21.25
CA HIS A 633 -23.09 17.61 -20.01
C HIS A 633 -23.29 16.71 -18.78
N MET A 634 -22.21 16.10 -18.29
CA MET A 634 -22.18 15.55 -16.95
C MET A 634 -22.33 16.72 -16.00
N HIS A 635 -23.40 16.69 -15.20
CA HIS A 635 -23.59 17.68 -14.15
C HIS A 635 -22.38 17.65 -13.22
N GLN A 636 -21.59 18.71 -13.22
CA GLN A 636 -20.77 19.04 -12.06
C GLN A 636 -21.74 19.32 -10.91
N PRO A 637 -21.71 18.55 -9.80
CA PRO A 637 -22.50 18.90 -8.64
C PRO A 637 -21.92 20.17 -8.02
N SER A 638 -22.74 21.21 -7.89
CA SER A 638 -22.38 22.41 -7.14
C SER A 638 -22.44 22.10 -5.64
N TYR A 639 -21.45 21.35 -5.14
CA TYR A 639 -21.33 21.01 -3.73
C TYR A 639 -20.91 22.25 -2.92
N GLU A 640 -21.91 23.00 -2.42
CA GLU A 640 -21.69 23.92 -1.30
C GLU A 640 -21.39 23.13 -0.01
N PRO A 641 -20.55 23.65 0.90
CA PRO A 641 -20.29 23.00 2.19
C PRO A 641 -21.58 22.86 3.01
N LEU A 642 -21.85 21.65 3.52
CA LEU A 642 -23.02 21.40 4.38
C LEU A 642 -22.91 22.18 5.70
N ARG A 643 -24.04 22.56 6.29
CA ARG A 643 -24.11 23.45 7.47
C ARG A 643 -25.19 23.02 8.45
N GLY A 644 -25.10 23.48 9.69
CA GLY A 644 -26.20 23.37 10.65
C GLY A 644 -27.30 24.42 10.39
N PRO A 645 -28.54 24.23 10.89
CA PRO A 645 -28.98 23.08 11.68
C PRO A 645 -29.22 21.81 10.83
N ASP A 646 -29.16 21.91 9.50
CA ASP A 646 -29.59 20.81 8.62
C ASP A 646 -28.70 19.58 8.70
N PHE A 647 -27.37 19.76 8.78
CA PHE A 647 -26.38 18.67 8.86
C PHE A 647 -25.56 18.64 10.16
N SER A 648 -25.72 19.59 11.08
CA SER A 648 -24.98 19.60 12.35
C SER A 648 -25.66 20.49 13.38
N SER A 649 -25.40 20.27 14.67
CA SER A 649 -25.85 21.17 15.74
C SER A 649 -24.96 22.40 15.97
N TYR A 650 -23.83 22.54 15.25
CA TYR A 650 -23.10 23.81 15.19
C TYR A 650 -23.84 24.82 14.30
N ALA A 651 -23.77 26.11 14.63
CA ALA A 651 -24.40 27.16 13.84
C ALA A 651 -23.80 27.24 12.42
N PRO A 652 -24.58 27.59 11.37
CA PRO A 652 -24.16 27.53 9.96
C PRO A 652 -22.90 28.33 9.65
N GLU A 653 -22.69 29.44 10.36
CA GLU A 653 -21.53 30.31 10.21
C GLU A 653 -20.27 29.74 10.89
N GLU A 654 -20.38 28.81 11.83
CA GLU A 654 -19.25 28.33 12.65
C GLU A 654 -18.38 27.29 11.95
N VAL A 655 -18.94 26.49 11.04
CA VAL A 655 -18.20 25.51 10.24
C VAL A 655 -18.96 25.17 8.94
N GLY A 656 -18.24 25.06 7.82
CA GLY A 656 -18.71 24.39 6.61
C GLY A 656 -18.17 22.96 6.53
N TRP A 657 -19.03 21.95 6.39
CA TRP A 657 -18.62 20.56 6.27
C TRP A 657 -18.41 20.20 4.79
N LEU A 658 -17.18 19.87 4.42
CA LEU A 658 -16.85 19.28 3.11
C LEU A 658 -17.00 17.76 3.22
N LEU A 659 -18.25 17.32 3.34
CA LEU A 659 -18.69 15.94 3.54
C LEU A 659 -20.03 15.70 2.81
N GLN A 660 -20.38 14.45 2.56
CA GLN A 660 -21.74 14.06 2.14
C GLN A 660 -22.67 13.72 3.32
N ASP A 661 -23.98 14.00 3.19
CA ASP A 661 -24.99 13.62 4.19
C ASP A 661 -25.48 12.18 4.01
N PHE A 662 -24.94 11.26 4.81
CA PHE A 662 -25.37 9.85 4.86
C PHE A 662 -26.35 9.57 6.01
N SER A 663 -26.97 10.59 6.63
CA SER A 663 -27.91 10.42 7.76
C SER A 663 -29.07 9.47 7.44
N HIS A 664 -29.46 9.41 6.16
CA HIS A 664 -30.51 8.54 5.63
C HIS A 664 -30.04 7.08 5.35
N VAL A 665 -28.75 6.78 5.42
CA VAL A 665 -28.17 5.47 5.11
C VAL A 665 -27.95 4.67 6.40
N THR A 666 -28.38 3.41 6.44
CA THR A 666 -28.05 2.49 7.54
C THR A 666 -26.58 2.10 7.48
N LEU A 667 -25.82 2.48 8.52
CA LEU A 667 -24.36 2.31 8.62
C LEU A 667 -23.93 1.74 9.98
N GLU A 668 -24.85 1.73 10.95
CA GLU A 668 -24.66 1.32 12.33
C GLU A 668 -24.78 -0.20 12.49
N ALA A 669 -23.76 -0.83 13.08
CA ALA A 669 -23.79 -2.25 13.40
C ALA A 669 -23.29 -2.55 14.84
N PRO A 670 -23.73 -3.67 15.45
CA PRO A 670 -23.29 -4.11 16.78
C PRO A 670 -21.76 -4.24 16.90
N THR A 671 -21.23 -3.94 18.09
CA THR A 671 -19.78 -3.95 18.34
C THR A 671 -19.15 -5.32 18.07
N GLU A 672 -19.81 -6.41 18.46
CA GLU A 672 -19.29 -7.78 18.32
C GLU A 672 -19.19 -8.21 16.85
N GLU A 673 -20.26 -8.00 16.08
CA GLU A 673 -20.29 -8.25 14.63
C GLU A 673 -19.23 -7.41 13.90
N ARG A 674 -19.03 -6.15 14.30
CA ARG A 674 -17.98 -5.29 13.75
C ARG A 674 -16.57 -5.71 14.15
N GLU A 675 -16.35 -6.16 15.39
CA GLU A 675 -15.04 -6.66 15.81
C GLU A 675 -14.71 -7.99 15.10
N GLU A 676 -15.72 -8.84 14.84
CA GLU A 676 -15.60 -10.10 14.07
C GLU A 676 -15.37 -9.86 12.57
N ALA A 677 -16.07 -8.89 11.96
CA ALA A 677 -15.82 -8.45 10.57
C ALA A 677 -14.43 -7.80 10.38
N ILE A 678 -13.99 -6.97 11.32
CA ILE A 678 -12.67 -6.32 11.26
C ILE A 678 -11.53 -7.33 11.52
N GLN A 679 -11.73 -8.33 12.39
CA GLN A 679 -10.72 -9.38 12.66
C GLN A 679 -10.66 -10.48 11.60
N SER A 680 -11.76 -10.77 10.90
CA SER A 680 -11.78 -11.64 9.72
C SER A 680 -11.25 -10.94 8.46
N GLY A 681 -11.29 -9.60 8.42
CA GLY A 681 -10.76 -8.76 7.35
C GLY A 681 -11.79 -8.27 6.33
N GLY A 682 -13.09 -8.51 6.56
CA GLY A 682 -14.18 -8.15 5.65
C GLY A 682 -14.68 -6.70 5.74
N ALA A 683 -14.16 -5.87 6.65
CA ALA A 683 -14.51 -4.45 6.72
C ALA A 683 -13.40 -3.59 7.33
N HIS A 684 -13.20 -2.38 6.80
CA HIS A 684 -12.42 -1.33 7.44
C HIS A 684 -13.24 -0.58 8.50
N TYR A 685 -12.57 0.03 9.49
CA TYR A 685 -13.26 0.68 10.61
C TYR A 685 -14.16 1.87 10.21
N ALA A 686 -13.97 2.40 9.01
CA ALA A 686 -14.66 3.56 8.43
C ALA A 686 -15.73 3.19 7.38
N GLU A 687 -15.96 1.90 7.12
CA GLU A 687 -17.03 1.42 6.24
C GLU A 687 -18.33 1.11 7.01
N SER A 688 -18.24 0.99 8.35
CA SER A 688 -19.38 0.91 9.27
C SER A 688 -19.19 1.77 10.52
N LEU A 689 -20.28 2.32 11.02
CA LEU A 689 -20.34 3.04 12.29
C LEU A 689 -20.67 2.05 13.43
N PRO A 690 -20.06 2.20 14.62
CA PRO A 690 -20.62 1.58 15.81
C PRO A 690 -21.95 2.27 16.16
N VAL A 691 -22.87 1.54 16.79
CA VAL A 691 -23.98 2.17 17.51
C VAL A 691 -23.41 3.18 18.50
N GLU A 692 -23.87 4.44 18.45
CA GLU A 692 -23.28 5.51 19.26
C GLU A 692 -23.61 5.29 20.75
N TYR A 693 -22.56 5.29 21.59
CA TYR A 693 -22.69 5.06 23.02
C TYR A 693 -23.44 6.21 23.68
N GLN A 694 -24.67 5.96 24.13
CA GLN A 694 -25.43 6.90 24.94
C GLN A 694 -24.94 6.87 26.40
N PRO A 695 -24.44 7.99 26.96
CA PRO A 695 -23.92 8.05 28.32
C PRO A 695 -25.04 8.15 29.35
N ASN A 696 -24.93 7.37 30.43
CA ASN A 696 -25.83 7.47 31.58
C ASN A 696 -25.65 8.80 32.33
N GLU A 697 -26.63 9.16 33.17
CA GLU A 697 -26.67 10.43 33.92
C GLU A 697 -25.37 10.70 34.69
N ARG A 698 -24.85 9.68 35.40
CA ARG A 698 -23.59 9.76 36.16
C ARG A 698 -22.36 10.06 35.29
N TYR A 699 -22.35 9.63 34.03
CA TYR A 699 -21.29 10.00 33.08
C TYR A 699 -21.49 11.41 32.50
N GLN A 700 -22.73 11.88 32.36
CA GLN A 700 -23.01 13.28 32.01
C GLN A 700 -22.63 14.24 33.16
N GLU A 701 -22.85 13.86 34.42
CA GLU A 701 -22.34 14.57 35.59
C GLU A 701 -20.82 14.68 35.58
N LEU A 702 -20.13 13.57 35.28
CA LEU A 702 -18.66 13.54 35.15
C LEU A 702 -18.16 14.43 34.01
N PHE A 703 -18.86 14.49 32.88
CA PHE A 703 -18.58 15.45 31.81
C PHE A 703 -18.76 16.91 32.28
N ARG A 704 -19.87 17.24 32.95
CA ARG A 704 -20.15 18.60 33.44
C ARG A 704 -19.07 19.05 34.42
N ALA A 705 -18.76 18.22 35.42
CA ALA A 705 -17.70 18.50 36.39
C ALA A 705 -16.31 18.65 35.73
N ALA A 706 -15.98 17.81 34.74
CA ALA A 706 -14.74 17.94 33.98
C ALA A 706 -14.70 19.24 33.14
N LEU A 707 -15.82 19.65 32.54
CA LEU A 707 -15.94 20.90 31.80
C LEU A 707 -15.79 22.11 32.72
N ASP A 708 -16.53 22.18 33.82
CA ASP A 708 -16.44 23.28 34.79
C ASP A 708 -15.02 23.45 35.35
N ALA A 709 -14.33 22.33 35.63
CA ALA A 709 -12.95 22.35 36.14
C ALA A 709 -11.89 22.70 35.07
N SER A 710 -12.13 22.39 33.78
CA SER A 710 -11.13 22.56 32.71
C SER A 710 -11.38 23.72 31.75
N ALA A 711 -12.56 24.34 31.75
CA ALA A 711 -12.95 25.35 30.76
C ALA A 711 -11.94 26.50 30.61
N ALA A 712 -11.40 27.03 31.71
CA ALA A 712 -10.37 28.08 31.67
C ALA A 712 -9.02 27.57 31.12
N ARG A 713 -8.61 26.33 31.43
CA ARG A 713 -7.38 25.69 30.90
C ARG A 713 -7.50 25.49 29.39
N ILE A 714 -8.67 25.05 28.92
CA ILE A 714 -8.99 24.88 27.49
C ILE A 714 -9.03 26.23 26.78
N ALA A 715 -9.74 27.22 27.32
CA ALA A 715 -9.83 28.56 26.75
C ALA A 715 -8.44 29.20 26.59
N ARG A 716 -7.56 29.03 27.57
CA ARG A 716 -6.18 29.52 27.54
C ARG A 716 -5.35 28.83 26.45
N ALA A 717 -5.47 27.51 26.30
CA ALA A 717 -4.78 26.75 25.26
C ALA A 717 -5.33 27.03 23.85
N VAL A 718 -6.66 27.24 23.71
CA VAL A 718 -7.29 27.75 22.47
C VAL A 718 -6.69 29.08 22.07
N GLY A 719 -6.62 30.03 23.00
CA GLY A 719 -6.02 31.34 22.73
C GLY A 719 -4.55 31.20 22.33
N ALA A 720 -3.75 30.44 23.09
CA ALA A 720 -2.34 30.24 22.80
C ALA A 720 -2.09 29.66 21.39
N VAL A 721 -2.85 28.65 20.95
CA VAL A 721 -2.70 28.11 19.59
C VAL A 721 -3.26 29.06 18.51
N THR A 722 -4.30 29.84 18.82
CA THR A 722 -4.87 30.81 17.86
C THR A 722 -3.92 31.97 17.62
N GLU A 723 -3.32 32.55 18.67
CA GLU A 723 -2.32 33.62 18.54
C GLU A 723 -1.06 33.13 17.80
N LEU A 724 -0.61 31.89 18.03
CA LEU A 724 0.48 31.28 17.26
C LEU A 724 0.10 31.16 15.77
N VAL A 725 -1.07 30.62 15.44
CA VAL A 725 -1.53 30.51 14.05
C VAL A 725 -1.67 31.88 13.37
N LEU A 726 -2.20 32.88 14.06
CA LEU A 726 -2.32 34.25 13.55
C LEU A 726 -0.95 34.92 13.31
N ALA A 727 0.06 34.61 14.13
CA ALA A 727 1.43 35.07 13.94
C ALA A 727 2.16 34.31 12.82
N GLU A 728 1.86 33.01 12.64
CA GLU A 728 2.57 32.11 11.71
C GLU A 728 1.93 32.01 10.31
N ARG A 729 0.67 32.45 10.12
CA ARG A 729 -0.08 32.43 8.85
C ARG A 729 -0.88 33.72 8.62
N SER A 730 -0.28 34.85 8.97
CA SER A 730 -0.87 36.17 8.71
C SER A 730 -0.89 36.47 7.20
N PRO A 731 -1.98 37.04 6.62
CA PRO A 731 -3.08 37.73 7.30
C PRO A 731 -4.43 37.00 7.34
N ARG A 732 -4.61 35.82 6.71
CA ARG A 732 -5.94 35.20 6.52
C ARG A 732 -5.94 33.66 6.61
N PRO A 733 -5.56 33.07 7.76
CA PRO A 733 -5.55 31.63 7.91
C PRO A 733 -6.95 31.01 7.73
N VAL A 734 -7.02 29.97 6.91
CA VAL A 734 -8.23 29.17 6.64
C VAL A 734 -8.17 27.93 7.52
N LEU A 735 -9.03 27.88 8.55
CA LEU A 735 -9.05 26.78 9.50
C LEU A 735 -9.69 25.53 8.87
N VAL A 736 -9.00 24.40 8.89
CA VAL A 736 -9.47 23.14 8.31
C VAL A 736 -9.41 22.04 9.37
N SER A 737 -10.51 21.87 10.09
CA SER A 737 -10.64 20.87 11.15
C SER A 737 -10.73 19.45 10.59
N LEU A 738 -9.96 18.55 11.20
CA LEU A 738 -10.19 17.12 11.04
C LEU A 738 -11.47 16.73 11.80
N ALA A 739 -12.41 16.09 11.10
CA ALA A 739 -13.78 15.90 11.57
C ALA A 739 -13.89 15.29 13.00
N ARG A 740 -14.85 15.81 13.77
CA ARG A 740 -15.15 15.53 15.19
C ARG A 740 -14.12 16.03 16.20
N ALA A 741 -12.84 15.69 16.02
CA ALA A 741 -11.82 15.92 17.05
C ALA A 741 -11.23 17.33 16.95
N GLY A 742 -10.93 17.79 15.73
CA GLY A 742 -10.57 19.18 15.45
C GLY A 742 -11.76 20.13 15.49
N THR A 743 -12.95 19.71 15.04
CA THR A 743 -14.08 20.63 14.83
C THR A 743 -14.44 21.53 16.02
N PRO A 744 -14.56 21.04 17.28
CA PRO A 744 -14.80 21.90 18.43
C PRO A 744 -13.66 22.91 18.66
N VAL A 745 -12.42 22.54 18.37
CA VAL A 745 -11.24 23.40 18.51
C VAL A 745 -11.19 24.44 17.40
N GLY A 746 -11.45 24.09 16.14
CA GLY A 746 -11.53 25.06 15.05
C GLY A 746 -12.62 26.12 15.26
N VAL A 747 -13.79 25.73 15.78
CA VAL A 747 -14.84 26.69 16.19
C VAL A 747 -14.34 27.58 17.34
N LEU A 748 -13.70 27.01 18.35
CA LEU A 748 -13.16 27.80 19.48
C LEU A 748 -12.04 28.76 19.04
N MET A 749 -11.16 28.36 18.12
CA MET A 749 -10.12 29.22 17.54
C MET A 749 -10.74 30.37 16.73
N ARG A 750 -11.77 30.10 15.92
CA ARG A 750 -12.52 31.14 15.20
C ARG A 750 -13.19 32.12 16.16
N ARG A 751 -13.86 31.61 17.21
CA ARG A 751 -14.47 32.46 18.25
C ARG A 751 -13.42 33.30 18.99
N TRP A 752 -12.22 32.75 19.22
CA TRP A 752 -11.12 33.49 19.83
C TRP A 752 -10.62 34.62 18.91
N ALA A 753 -10.35 34.32 17.64
CA ALA A 753 -9.91 35.32 16.66
C ALA A 753 -10.93 36.49 16.53
N ARG A 754 -12.24 36.17 16.61
CA ARG A 754 -13.30 37.17 16.66
C ARG A 754 -13.32 37.97 17.97
N HIS A 755 -13.10 37.31 19.11
CA HIS A 755 -13.11 37.94 20.43
C HIS A 755 -11.90 38.87 20.67
N ALA A 756 -10.69 38.41 20.34
CA ALA A 756 -9.44 39.11 20.59
C ALA A 756 -9.10 40.16 19.51
N HIS A 757 -9.36 39.84 18.24
CA HIS A 757 -8.91 40.66 17.09
C HIS A 757 -10.04 41.17 16.19
N GLY A 758 -11.29 40.79 16.45
CA GLY A 758 -12.43 41.12 15.57
C GLY A 758 -12.40 40.40 14.21
N LEU A 759 -11.54 39.40 14.04
CA LEU A 759 -11.36 38.67 12.79
C LEU A 759 -12.44 37.60 12.61
N ASP A 760 -12.98 37.48 11.40
CA ASP A 760 -13.80 36.33 11.01
C ASP A 760 -13.00 35.40 10.11
N LEU A 761 -12.54 34.28 10.67
CA LEU A 761 -11.75 33.28 9.95
C LEU A 761 -12.68 32.30 9.22
N PRO A 762 -12.41 31.95 7.95
CA PRO A 762 -13.04 30.80 7.30
C PRO A 762 -12.72 29.52 8.06
N HIS A 763 -13.73 28.67 8.28
CA HIS A 763 -13.55 27.39 8.97
C HIS A 763 -14.34 26.28 8.27
N TYR A 764 -13.63 25.21 7.91
CA TYR A 764 -14.16 24.02 7.28
C TYR A 764 -13.84 22.77 8.11
N ALA A 765 -14.62 21.71 7.93
CA ALA A 765 -14.33 20.40 8.47
C ALA A 765 -14.28 19.34 7.36
N ILE A 766 -13.24 18.52 7.37
CA ILE A 766 -12.92 17.53 6.33
C ILE A 766 -12.72 16.13 6.91
N SER A 767 -12.78 15.10 6.06
CA SER A 767 -12.40 13.75 6.45
C SER A 767 -10.89 13.50 6.32
N ILE A 768 -10.34 12.79 7.29
CA ILE A 768 -9.13 11.96 7.15
C ILE A 768 -9.41 10.59 7.77
N VAL A 769 -8.96 9.52 7.14
CA VAL A 769 -9.19 8.14 7.59
C VAL A 769 -7.86 7.40 7.63
N ARG A 770 -7.46 6.90 8.80
CA ARG A 770 -6.17 6.24 9.00
C ARG A 770 -6.02 5.00 8.13
N GLY A 771 -4.91 4.86 7.40
CA GLY A 771 -4.67 3.80 6.42
C GLY A 771 -5.49 3.95 5.13
N ARG A 772 -6.06 5.13 4.90
CA ARG A 772 -6.84 5.50 3.70
C ARG A 772 -6.55 6.92 3.20
N GLY A 773 -5.88 7.77 4.01
CA GLY A 773 -5.55 9.15 3.66
C GLY A 773 -6.66 10.18 3.90
N ILE A 774 -6.44 11.36 3.35
CA ILE A 774 -7.28 12.56 3.44
C ILE A 774 -8.30 12.63 2.30
N ASP A 775 -9.39 13.35 2.50
CA ASP A 775 -10.38 13.62 1.47
C ASP A 775 -9.80 14.49 0.34
N THR A 776 -9.48 13.84 -0.79
CA THR A 776 -8.90 14.49 -1.98
C THR A 776 -9.89 15.32 -2.79
N ALA A 777 -11.20 15.16 -2.57
CA ALA A 777 -12.20 16.05 -3.15
C ALA A 777 -12.29 17.34 -2.32
N ALA A 778 -12.25 17.23 -0.98
CA ALA A 778 -12.20 18.38 -0.08
C ALA A 778 -10.92 19.21 -0.25
N LEU A 779 -9.75 18.58 -0.43
CA LEU A 779 -8.50 19.32 -0.74
C LEU A 779 -8.58 20.09 -2.07
N ARG A 780 -9.15 19.51 -3.12
CA ARG A 780 -9.37 20.23 -4.39
C ARG A 780 -10.32 21.40 -4.21
N TRP A 781 -11.47 21.18 -3.56
CA TRP A 781 -12.41 22.25 -3.25
C TRP A 781 -11.75 23.39 -2.45
N LEU A 782 -10.89 23.07 -1.47
CA LEU A 782 -10.13 24.08 -0.72
C LEU A 782 -9.20 24.88 -1.62
N ALA A 783 -8.43 24.24 -2.51
CA ALA A 783 -7.55 24.92 -3.47
C ALA A 783 -8.30 25.72 -4.56
N ASP A 784 -9.53 25.31 -4.91
CA ASP A 784 -10.38 26.04 -5.86
C ASP A 784 -11.01 27.32 -5.24
N HIS A 785 -11.05 27.43 -3.90
CA HIS A 785 -11.72 28.53 -3.17
C HIS A 785 -10.81 29.38 -2.27
N HIS A 786 -9.61 28.88 -1.93
CA HIS A 786 -8.66 29.50 -1.00
C HIS A 786 -7.22 29.27 -1.49
N ASP A 787 -6.27 30.09 -1.03
CA ASP A 787 -4.85 29.81 -1.24
C ASP A 787 -4.45 28.59 -0.36
N PRO A 788 -3.88 27.51 -0.93
CA PRO A 788 -3.43 26.35 -0.17
C PRO A 788 -2.43 26.68 0.95
N SER A 789 -1.66 27.77 0.83
CA SER A 789 -0.68 28.19 1.84
C SER A 789 -1.29 28.94 3.03
N ASP A 790 -2.51 29.48 2.88
CA ASP A 790 -3.32 30.02 4.00
C ASP A 790 -4.00 28.90 4.81
N VAL A 791 -4.03 27.64 4.32
CA VAL A 791 -4.73 26.53 4.98
C VAL A 791 -3.98 26.03 6.23
N VAL A 792 -4.72 25.89 7.32
CA VAL A 792 -4.22 25.41 8.61
C VAL A 792 -5.06 24.23 9.07
N PHE A 793 -4.49 23.03 9.05
CA PHE A 793 -5.15 21.83 9.58
C PHE A 793 -5.25 21.89 11.11
N VAL A 794 -6.40 21.49 11.67
CA VAL A 794 -6.70 21.58 13.12
C VAL A 794 -7.15 20.22 13.67
N ASP A 795 -6.59 19.79 14.81
CA ASP A 795 -7.07 18.62 15.58
C ASP A 795 -7.12 18.89 17.11
N GLY A 796 -7.87 18.05 17.83
CA GLY A 796 -8.13 18.23 19.26
C GLY A 796 -6.97 17.81 20.17
N TRP A 797 -6.26 16.74 19.87
CA TRP A 797 -5.18 16.21 20.72
C TRP A 797 -4.31 15.20 19.98
N THR A 798 -3.00 15.19 20.22
CA THR A 798 -2.10 14.14 19.71
C THR A 798 -1.16 13.62 20.80
N GLY A 799 -1.25 12.31 21.08
CA GLY A 799 -0.34 11.64 22.02
C GLY A 799 0.88 10.99 21.37
N LYS A 800 0.77 10.51 20.12
CA LYS A 800 1.87 9.78 19.45
C LYS A 800 1.99 10.03 17.94
N GLY A 801 1.47 11.18 17.48
CA GLY A 801 1.61 11.63 16.10
C GLY A 801 1.10 10.64 15.06
N ALA A 802 -0.01 9.95 15.36
CA ALA A 802 -0.64 9.02 14.44
C ALA A 802 -1.36 9.78 13.31
N ILE A 803 -2.19 10.75 13.67
CA ILE A 803 -2.83 11.68 12.72
C ILE A 803 -1.80 12.63 12.09
N THR A 804 -0.81 13.09 12.84
CA THR A 804 0.28 13.93 12.31
C THR A 804 1.02 13.27 11.15
N ARG A 805 1.32 11.96 11.22
CA ARG A 805 1.90 11.21 10.09
C ARG A 805 0.90 11.02 8.95
N GLU A 806 -0.30 10.50 9.25
CA GLU A 806 -1.32 10.27 8.23
C GLU A 806 -1.63 11.54 7.42
N LEU A 807 -1.64 12.72 8.07
CA LEU A 807 -1.80 14.01 7.40
C LEU A 807 -0.58 14.32 6.51
N SER A 808 0.64 14.28 7.04
CA SER A 808 1.86 14.53 6.25
C SER A 808 1.96 13.60 5.03
N ASP A 809 1.70 12.30 5.22
CA ASP A 809 1.77 11.29 4.18
C ASP A 809 0.67 11.50 3.11
N ALA A 810 -0.54 11.93 3.53
CA ALA A 810 -1.67 12.16 2.63
C ALA A 810 -1.68 13.54 1.95
N VAL A 811 -1.01 14.54 2.53
CA VAL A 811 -0.86 15.89 1.98
C VAL A 811 0.39 16.02 1.10
N ALA A 812 1.40 15.15 1.26
CA ALA A 812 2.62 15.12 0.43
C ALA A 812 2.40 15.16 -1.12
N PRO A 813 1.31 14.63 -1.71
CA PRO A 813 1.00 14.80 -3.14
C PRO A 813 0.54 16.21 -3.56
N TYR A 814 0.27 17.09 -2.60
CA TYR A 814 -0.31 18.44 -2.78
C TYR A 814 0.64 19.49 -2.18
N PRO A 815 1.80 19.78 -2.83
CA PRO A 815 2.92 20.51 -2.22
C PRO A 815 2.63 21.98 -1.87
N ASP A 816 1.51 22.54 -2.35
CA ASP A 816 1.07 23.89 -2.05
C ASP A 816 0.43 24.01 -0.64
N PHE A 817 -0.03 22.90 -0.06
CA PHE A 817 -0.54 22.83 1.31
C PHE A 817 0.58 22.57 2.32
N ASP A 818 0.57 23.30 3.44
CA ASP A 818 1.47 23.01 4.57
C ASP A 818 0.97 21.76 5.34
N PRO A 819 1.76 20.66 5.43
CA PRO A 819 1.33 19.44 6.13
C PRO A 819 1.30 19.59 7.66
N ARG A 820 1.73 20.72 8.22
CA ARG A 820 1.72 20.95 9.68
C ARG A 820 0.31 21.15 10.21
N ILE A 821 0.08 20.61 11.41
CA ILE A 821 -1.22 20.59 12.07
C ILE A 821 -1.18 21.34 13.40
N ALA A 822 -2.09 22.29 13.56
CA ALA A 822 -2.32 23.00 14.82
C ALA A 822 -3.18 22.13 15.75
N VAL A 823 -2.78 22.00 17.02
CA VAL A 823 -3.53 21.16 17.99
C VAL A 823 -3.72 21.85 19.34
N LEU A 824 -4.85 21.60 20.00
CA LEU A 824 -5.11 22.16 21.33
C LEU A 824 -4.09 21.64 22.37
N ALA A 825 -3.79 20.34 22.36
CA ALA A 825 -2.85 19.71 23.28
C ALA A 825 -1.99 18.62 22.60
N ASP A 826 -0.69 18.67 22.82
CA ASP A 826 0.28 17.66 22.34
C ASP A 826 1.29 17.29 23.44
N PRO A 827 0.92 16.37 24.36
CA PRO A 827 1.85 15.72 25.27
C PRO A 827 2.77 14.71 24.57
N GLY A 828 2.54 14.38 23.29
CA GLY A 828 3.38 13.48 22.51
C GLY A 828 4.67 14.09 21.97
N ARG A 829 4.75 15.44 21.94
CA ARG A 829 5.80 16.23 21.26
C ARG A 829 5.94 15.90 19.78
N CYS A 830 4.81 15.83 19.09
CA CYS A 830 4.68 15.43 17.69
C CYS A 830 4.50 16.61 16.72
N VAL A 831 4.11 17.80 17.18
CA VAL A 831 3.90 19.01 16.34
C VAL A 831 4.59 20.26 16.92
N ASP A 832 4.81 21.25 16.06
CA ASP A 832 5.39 22.57 16.37
C ASP A 832 4.34 23.62 16.78
N THR A 833 3.13 23.59 16.21
CA THR A 833 2.06 24.55 16.54
C THR A 833 1.00 23.92 17.46
N TYR A 834 1.02 24.28 18.75
CA TYR A 834 0.18 23.66 19.78
C TYR A 834 -0.23 24.64 20.89
N GLY A 835 -1.37 24.38 21.54
CA GLY A 835 -1.88 25.19 22.66
C GLY A 835 -1.24 24.86 24.01
N THR A 836 -0.99 23.59 24.29
CA THR A 836 -0.26 23.14 25.49
C THR A 836 0.45 21.78 25.30
N ARG A 837 1.42 21.48 26.17
CA ARG A 837 2.06 20.17 26.32
C ARG A 837 1.42 19.31 27.42
N ASP A 838 0.41 19.83 28.12
CA ASP A 838 -0.27 19.13 29.23
C ASP A 838 -1.08 17.92 28.74
N ASP A 839 -1.06 16.83 29.52
CA ASP A 839 -1.95 15.67 29.35
C ASP A 839 -3.10 15.72 30.38
N PHE A 840 -4.27 16.18 29.94
CA PHE A 840 -5.47 16.27 30.79
C PHE A 840 -6.73 15.88 30.00
N LEU A 841 -7.85 15.69 30.71
CA LEU A 841 -9.11 15.35 30.07
C LEU A 841 -9.71 16.57 29.37
N VAL A 842 -9.60 16.64 28.04
CA VAL A 842 -10.41 17.55 27.21
C VAL A 842 -11.84 16.96 27.12
N PRO A 843 -12.90 17.62 27.63
CA PRO A 843 -14.24 17.04 27.74
C PRO A 843 -14.89 16.63 26.41
N SER A 844 -14.49 17.22 25.29
CA SER A 844 -14.93 16.81 23.95
C SER A 844 -14.49 15.38 23.60
N ALA A 845 -13.51 14.80 24.30
CA ALA A 845 -13.10 13.42 24.11
C ALA A 845 -14.10 12.39 24.68
N CYS A 846 -14.98 12.81 25.60
CA CYS A 846 -15.86 11.95 26.40
C CYS A 846 -17.08 11.43 25.63
N LEU A 847 -17.90 12.34 25.09
CA LEU A 847 -19.29 12.06 24.68
C LEU A 847 -19.49 11.78 23.18
N ASN A 848 -18.42 11.63 22.40
CA ASN A 848 -18.49 11.42 20.94
C ASN A 848 -19.32 12.52 20.22
N SER A 849 -20.31 12.13 19.41
CA SER A 849 -21.10 13.04 18.57
C SER A 849 -21.86 14.09 19.38
N THR A 850 -22.36 13.75 20.57
CA THR A 850 -23.14 14.68 21.41
C THR A 850 -22.28 15.74 22.10
N VAL A 851 -21.00 15.84 21.74
CA VAL A 851 -20.12 17.01 22.02
C VAL A 851 -19.26 17.40 20.79
N SER A 852 -19.55 16.82 19.62
CA SER A 852 -18.87 17.10 18.33
C SER A 852 -19.86 17.37 17.18
N GLY A 853 -20.89 18.17 17.46
CA GLY A 853 -21.84 18.68 16.46
C GLY A 853 -22.90 17.68 16.00
N LEU A 854 -23.13 16.62 16.78
CA LEU A 854 -23.91 15.42 16.45
C LEU A 854 -23.42 14.63 15.22
N ILE A 855 -22.17 14.85 14.80
CA ILE A 855 -21.56 14.19 13.65
C ILE A 855 -20.94 12.83 14.02
N SER A 856 -21.18 11.84 13.17
CA SER A 856 -20.54 10.51 13.23
C SER A 856 -19.03 10.57 12.99
N ARG A 857 -18.35 9.43 12.97
CA ARG A 857 -17.06 9.35 12.28
C ARG A 857 -17.31 9.44 10.77
N THR A 858 -16.35 9.97 10.02
CA THR A 858 -16.46 10.02 8.57
C THR A 858 -16.40 8.61 7.98
N VAL A 859 -17.09 8.44 6.85
CA VAL A 859 -17.42 7.17 6.23
C VAL A 859 -16.87 7.18 4.80
N LEU A 860 -16.05 6.19 4.51
CA LEU A 860 -15.48 5.96 3.18
C LEU A 860 -15.90 4.57 2.71
N ARG A 861 -17.11 4.49 2.15
CA ARG A 861 -17.72 3.26 1.61
C ARG A 861 -17.86 3.45 0.09
N ALA A 862 -17.26 2.56 -0.70
CA ALA A 862 -17.07 2.77 -2.15
C ALA A 862 -18.36 2.71 -2.99
N ASP A 863 -19.46 2.25 -2.38
CA ASP A 863 -20.82 2.25 -2.93
C ASP A 863 -21.60 3.55 -2.64
N LEU A 864 -21.08 4.41 -1.76
CA LEU A 864 -21.68 5.70 -1.37
C LEU A 864 -20.81 6.92 -1.73
N VAL A 865 -19.48 6.74 -1.77
CA VAL A 865 -18.50 7.81 -2.06
C VAL A 865 -17.84 7.49 -3.39
N GLY A 866 -18.19 8.25 -4.44
CA GLY A 866 -17.50 8.17 -5.72
C GLY A 866 -16.10 8.81 -5.68
N PRO A 867 -15.25 8.56 -6.68
CA PRO A 867 -13.84 8.99 -6.69
C PRO A 867 -13.62 10.51 -6.79
N ASN A 868 -14.70 11.30 -6.84
CA ASN A 868 -14.67 12.77 -6.85
C ASN A 868 -15.61 13.41 -5.83
N ASP A 869 -16.34 12.63 -5.04
CA ASP A 869 -17.25 13.13 -4.02
C ASP A 869 -16.54 13.22 -2.67
N PHE A 870 -17.03 14.11 -1.79
CA PHE A 870 -16.55 14.14 -0.41
C PHE A 870 -16.88 12.82 0.31
N HIS A 871 -16.07 12.44 1.29
CA HIS A 871 -16.37 11.37 2.22
C HIS A 871 -17.65 11.71 3.00
N GLY A 872 -18.45 10.70 3.38
CA GLY A 872 -19.72 10.96 4.06
C GLY A 872 -19.61 11.07 5.58
N ALA A 873 -20.66 11.56 6.21
CA ALA A 873 -20.94 11.36 7.64
C ALA A 873 -22.45 11.38 7.90
N LYS A 874 -22.86 10.93 9.09
CA LYS A 874 -24.24 11.01 9.59
C LYS A 874 -24.36 12.12 10.63
N TYR A 875 -25.51 12.79 10.61
CA TYR A 875 -25.97 13.72 11.62
C TYR A 875 -27.06 13.04 12.45
N TYR A 876 -26.73 12.72 13.70
CA TYR A 876 -27.61 11.98 14.62
C TYR A 876 -28.70 12.88 15.23
N ARG A 877 -29.67 13.30 14.40
CA ARG A 877 -30.78 14.19 14.80
C ARG A 877 -31.58 13.64 16.00
N GLU A 878 -31.69 12.32 16.10
CA GLU A 878 -32.35 11.61 17.19
C GLU A 878 -31.63 11.73 18.55
N LEU A 879 -30.34 12.07 18.56
CA LEU A 879 -29.55 12.28 19.78
C LEU A 879 -29.56 13.74 20.27
N ALA A 880 -30.29 14.65 19.61
CA ALA A 880 -30.33 16.07 19.95
C ALA A 880 -30.77 16.37 21.40
N GLY A 881 -31.60 15.50 22.01
CA GLY A 881 -31.97 15.59 23.43
C GLY A 881 -30.83 15.36 24.43
N SER A 882 -29.67 14.88 23.96
CA SER A 882 -28.45 14.65 24.75
C SER A 882 -27.26 15.49 24.25
N ASP A 883 -27.47 16.43 23.32
CA ASP A 883 -26.40 17.25 22.76
C ASP A 883 -25.93 18.34 23.72
N VAL A 884 -24.62 18.40 23.91
CA VAL A 884 -23.91 19.43 24.68
C VAL A 884 -22.81 20.10 23.86
N SER A 885 -22.81 19.93 22.53
CA SER A 885 -21.84 20.55 21.61
C SER A 885 -21.82 22.08 21.74
N GLY A 886 -22.99 22.73 21.74
CA GLY A 886 -23.10 24.17 21.99
C GLY A 886 -22.67 24.55 23.42
N HIS A 887 -23.18 23.84 24.43
CA HIS A 887 -22.84 24.07 25.84
C HIS A 887 -21.32 23.95 26.14
N PHE A 888 -20.62 23.02 25.49
CA PHE A 888 -19.16 22.91 25.55
C PHE A 888 -18.49 24.17 24.98
N LEU A 889 -18.86 24.57 23.77
CA LEU A 889 -18.31 25.75 23.11
C LEU A 889 -18.54 27.01 23.94
N ASP A 890 -19.77 27.22 24.42
CA ASP A 890 -20.17 28.42 25.13
C ASP A 890 -19.52 28.52 26.52
N THR A 891 -19.43 27.41 27.27
CA THR A 891 -18.77 27.37 28.59
C THR A 891 -17.27 27.65 28.49
N VAL A 892 -16.60 27.22 27.42
CA VAL A 892 -15.20 27.57 27.15
C VAL A 892 -15.09 29.02 26.65
N SER A 893 -15.96 29.47 25.74
CA SER A 893 -15.96 30.83 25.19
C SER A 893 -16.17 31.89 26.27
N ALA A 894 -17.00 31.60 27.28
CA ALA A 894 -17.25 32.47 28.43
C ALA A 894 -15.99 32.77 29.27
N ARG A 895 -14.92 31.97 29.12
CA ARG A 895 -13.63 32.15 29.80
C ARG A 895 -12.61 32.97 29.00
N PHE A 896 -12.89 33.36 27.75
CA PHE A 896 -11.91 34.06 26.92
C PHE A 896 -11.42 35.37 27.54
N ALA A 897 -12.33 36.20 28.06
CA ALA A 897 -11.98 37.45 28.75
C ALA A 897 -11.22 37.23 30.08
N GLU A 898 -11.35 36.07 30.71
CA GLU A 898 -10.62 35.69 31.94
C GLU A 898 -9.16 35.30 31.64
N VAL A 899 -8.89 34.76 30.44
CA VAL A 899 -7.60 34.16 30.08
C VAL A 899 -6.83 34.90 28.98
N ALA A 900 -7.39 35.99 28.41
CA ALA A 900 -6.81 36.77 27.31
C ALA A 900 -5.31 37.09 27.48
N GLU A 901 -4.94 37.76 28.57
CA GLU A 901 -3.54 38.12 28.85
C GLU A 901 -2.65 36.88 29.03
N ALA A 902 -3.17 35.83 29.66
CA ALA A 902 -2.43 34.60 29.94
C ALA A 902 -2.19 33.77 28.65
N ALA A 903 -3.15 33.75 27.74
CA ALA A 903 -3.03 33.09 26.44
C ALA A 903 -2.05 33.83 25.51
N ALA A 904 -2.11 35.16 25.45
CA ALA A 904 -1.15 35.97 24.71
C ALA A 904 0.28 35.82 25.28
N ALA A 905 0.42 35.79 26.60
CA ALA A 905 1.70 35.52 27.27
C ALA A 905 2.21 34.10 27.04
N ASP A 906 1.33 33.11 26.86
CA ASP A 906 1.70 31.74 26.50
C ASP A 906 2.18 31.65 25.05
N ALA A 907 1.42 32.21 24.09
CA ALA A 907 1.83 32.30 22.69
C ALA A 907 3.18 33.02 22.53
N GLY A 908 3.40 34.13 23.23
CA GLY A 908 4.68 34.85 23.21
C GLY A 908 5.86 34.02 23.73
N ARG A 909 5.67 33.19 24.77
CA ARG A 909 6.72 32.26 25.24
C ARG A 909 6.93 31.10 24.26
N LEU A 910 5.85 30.55 23.70
CA LEU A 910 5.91 29.45 22.74
C LEU A 910 6.61 29.88 21.44
N ALA A 911 6.31 31.07 20.92
CA ALA A 911 6.99 31.65 19.76
C ALA A 911 8.49 31.89 19.99
N ALA A 912 8.91 32.16 21.23
CA ALA A 912 10.31 32.36 21.63
C ALA A 912 11.05 31.07 22.06
N THR A 913 10.41 29.90 21.99
CA THR A 913 10.97 28.60 22.40
C THR A 913 11.16 27.70 21.18
N ASP A 914 12.17 26.82 21.20
CA ASP A 914 12.25 25.73 20.21
C ASP A 914 11.07 24.78 20.39
N ARG A 915 10.28 24.63 19.32
CA ARG A 915 9.07 23.80 19.27
C ARG A 915 9.23 22.55 18.40
N THR A 916 10.44 22.26 17.92
CA THR A 916 10.76 21.11 17.06
C THR A 916 10.21 19.80 17.65
N PRO A 917 9.43 19.00 16.88
CA PRO A 917 8.91 17.72 17.34
C PRO A 917 10.00 16.73 17.75
N THR A 918 9.98 16.28 19.02
CA THR A 918 10.95 15.32 19.55
C THR A 918 10.44 13.87 19.54
N TRP A 919 9.15 13.66 19.29
CA TRP A 919 8.50 12.34 19.25
C TRP A 919 8.66 11.50 20.54
N GLU A 920 8.90 12.16 21.68
CA GLU A 920 9.05 11.55 23.01
C GLU A 920 7.91 10.57 23.33
N GLY A 921 6.67 10.94 22.97
CA GLY A 921 5.51 10.10 23.16
C GLY A 921 5.53 8.78 22.36
N TRP A 922 6.10 8.78 21.16
CA TRP A 922 6.26 7.57 20.36
C TRP A 922 7.31 6.63 20.97
N ALA A 923 8.47 7.17 21.36
CA ALA A 923 9.53 6.39 22.02
C ALA A 923 9.04 5.78 23.35
N ALA A 924 8.24 6.52 24.13
CA ALA A 924 7.61 5.98 25.35
C ALA A 924 6.61 4.86 25.04
N VAL A 925 5.82 4.99 23.97
CA VAL A 925 4.88 3.94 23.52
C VAL A 925 5.61 2.67 23.06
N GLU A 926 6.73 2.80 22.34
CA GLU A 926 7.58 1.67 21.94
C GLU A 926 8.18 0.97 23.17
N ARG A 927 8.76 1.74 24.10
CA ARG A 927 9.29 1.21 25.37
C ARG A 927 8.23 0.41 26.13
N ILE A 928 7.06 1.00 26.37
CA ILE A 928 5.94 0.34 27.08
C ILE A 928 5.47 -0.91 26.32
N SER A 929 5.42 -0.87 24.98
CA SER A 929 5.02 -2.03 24.17
C SER A 929 6.02 -3.20 24.25
N GLN A 930 7.29 -2.93 24.54
CA GLN A 930 8.33 -3.95 24.77
C GLN A 930 8.31 -4.44 26.23
N GLU A 931 8.35 -3.50 27.18
CA GLU A 931 8.42 -3.72 28.63
C GLU A 931 7.26 -4.58 29.17
N TYR A 932 6.05 -4.40 28.61
CA TYR A 932 4.85 -5.14 29.00
C TYR A 932 4.52 -6.32 28.06
N GLY A 933 5.43 -6.70 27.15
CA GLY A 933 5.27 -7.87 26.26
C GLY A 933 4.09 -7.77 25.27
N ILE A 934 3.66 -6.55 24.95
CA ILE A 934 2.47 -6.28 24.12
C ILE A 934 2.78 -6.45 22.62
N HIS A 935 4.00 -6.07 22.20
CA HIS A 935 4.54 -6.17 20.84
C HIS A 935 3.74 -5.48 19.70
N ASP A 936 2.58 -4.89 19.99
CA ASP A 936 1.85 -3.97 19.10
C ASP A 936 1.61 -2.61 19.78
N VAL A 937 2.28 -1.58 19.25
CA VAL A 937 2.13 -0.19 19.67
C VAL A 937 0.71 0.36 19.49
N ASN A 938 -0.19 -0.27 18.71
CA ASN A 938 -1.59 0.16 18.59
C ASN A 938 -2.42 -0.18 19.84
N LEU A 939 -2.04 -1.20 20.62
CA LEU A 939 -2.69 -1.61 21.88
C LEU A 939 -2.29 -0.72 23.08
N VAL A 940 -1.20 0.02 22.95
CA VAL A 940 -0.78 1.06 23.92
C VAL A 940 -1.50 2.38 23.59
N LYS A 941 -2.29 2.87 24.54
CA LYS A 941 -3.15 4.05 24.40
C LYS A 941 -2.70 5.16 25.36
N PRO A 942 -1.76 6.02 24.96
CA PRO A 942 -1.22 7.05 25.83
C PRO A 942 -2.20 8.23 26.01
N GLY A 943 -2.11 8.91 27.14
CA GLY A 943 -2.85 10.12 27.44
C GLY A 943 -4.14 9.88 28.22
N VAL A 944 -4.57 10.89 28.97
CA VAL A 944 -5.79 10.87 29.80
C VAL A 944 -7.04 10.62 28.94
N GLY A 945 -7.15 11.29 27.79
CA GLY A 945 -8.31 11.15 26.88
C GLY A 945 -8.44 9.75 26.26
N GLU A 946 -7.35 9.17 25.76
CA GLU A 946 -7.37 7.82 25.19
C GLU A 946 -7.49 6.74 26.26
N THR A 947 -6.85 6.89 27.42
CA THR A 947 -7.02 5.97 28.56
C THR A 947 -8.48 5.95 29.03
N THR A 948 -9.14 7.12 29.08
CA THR A 948 -10.57 7.23 29.36
C THR A 948 -11.42 6.53 28.30
N ARG A 949 -11.10 6.68 27.00
CA ARG A 949 -11.80 5.97 25.91
C ARG A 949 -11.62 4.44 25.99
N VAL A 950 -10.43 3.96 26.36
CA VAL A 950 -10.18 2.53 26.63
C VAL A 950 -11.05 2.03 27.78
N LEU A 951 -11.06 2.74 28.90
CA LEU A 951 -11.86 2.46 30.09
C LEU A 951 -13.38 2.48 29.86
N LEU A 952 -13.84 2.97 28.71
CA LEU A 952 -15.26 3.00 28.36
C LEU A 952 -15.61 1.99 27.26
N ARG A 953 -14.71 1.76 26.30
CA ARG A 953 -15.06 1.14 24.99
C ARG A 953 -14.18 -0.06 24.60
N ARG A 954 -13.24 -0.45 25.46
CA ARG A 954 -12.31 -1.57 25.26
C ARG A 954 -12.16 -2.40 26.53
N VAL A 955 -11.40 -3.49 26.42
CA VAL A 955 -10.98 -4.35 27.54
C VAL A 955 -9.51 -4.01 27.89
N PRO A 956 -9.26 -3.01 28.75
CA PRO A 956 -7.96 -2.84 29.37
C PRO A 956 -7.65 -4.00 30.32
N TRP A 957 -6.36 -4.31 30.47
CA TRP A 957 -5.86 -5.22 31.52
C TRP A 957 -5.00 -4.51 32.57
N LYS A 958 -4.51 -3.30 32.26
CA LYS A 958 -3.72 -2.45 33.15
C LYS A 958 -3.76 -0.99 32.68
N ILE A 959 -3.60 -0.06 33.62
CA ILE A 959 -3.32 1.35 33.36
C ILE A 959 -2.01 1.71 34.04
N LEU A 960 -1.15 2.42 33.33
CA LEU A 960 0.05 3.04 33.89
C LEU A 960 -0.28 4.49 34.22
N ALA A 961 -0.06 4.90 35.46
CA ALA A 961 -0.23 6.28 35.91
C ALA A 961 1.14 6.89 36.22
N GLN A 962 1.31 8.18 35.92
CA GLN A 962 2.49 8.92 36.34
C GLN A 962 2.45 9.10 37.88
N ARG A 963 3.50 8.70 38.59
CA ARG A 963 3.55 8.83 40.04
C ARG A 963 3.36 10.29 40.48
N GLY A 964 2.44 10.52 41.42
CA GLY A 964 2.11 11.87 41.91
C GLY A 964 1.20 12.69 40.99
N ALA A 965 0.66 12.10 39.91
CA ALA A 965 -0.38 12.73 39.11
C ALA A 965 -1.61 13.08 39.96
N GLY A 966 -2.01 14.36 39.95
CA GLY A 966 -3.06 14.91 40.81
C GLY A 966 -4.48 14.60 40.35
N ALA A 967 -5.38 15.58 40.51
CA ALA A 967 -6.80 15.46 40.22
C ALA A 967 -7.13 15.14 38.74
N ASP A 968 -6.22 15.45 37.81
CA ASP A 968 -6.34 15.11 36.39
C ASP A 968 -6.48 13.60 36.12
N LEU A 969 -6.25 12.72 37.11
CA LEU A 969 -6.53 11.28 37.02
C LEU A 969 -7.74 10.76 37.81
N ASP A 970 -8.46 11.58 38.57
CA ASP A 970 -9.44 11.03 39.52
C ASP A 970 -10.64 10.36 38.84
N HIS A 971 -11.01 10.81 37.64
CA HIS A 971 -11.97 10.09 36.78
C HIS A 971 -11.40 8.78 36.20
N VAL A 972 -10.10 8.72 35.88
CA VAL A 972 -9.42 7.49 35.41
C VAL A 972 -9.38 6.47 36.54
N ARG A 973 -9.01 6.90 37.75
CA ARG A 973 -9.02 6.07 38.98
C ARG A 973 -10.42 5.50 39.25
N LEU A 974 -11.44 6.36 39.24
CA LEU A 974 -12.84 5.98 39.46
C LEU A 974 -13.38 4.99 38.40
N LEU A 975 -13.06 5.19 37.13
CA LEU A 975 -13.47 4.29 36.04
C LEU A 975 -12.70 2.95 36.09
N ALA A 976 -11.43 2.96 36.48
CA ALA A 976 -10.61 1.77 36.64
C ALA A 976 -11.10 0.89 37.80
N GLU A 977 -11.40 1.50 38.95
CA GLU A 977 -12.02 0.85 40.11
C GLU A 977 -13.33 0.16 39.73
N GLN A 978 -14.23 0.88 39.03
CA GLN A 978 -15.52 0.34 38.59
C GLN A 978 -15.42 -0.86 37.65
N ARG A 979 -14.34 -0.97 36.87
CA ARG A 979 -14.08 -2.11 35.97
C ARG A 979 -13.15 -3.18 36.55
N GLY A 980 -12.60 -2.98 37.75
CA GLY A 980 -11.62 -3.89 38.35
C GLY A 980 -10.26 -3.88 37.64
N VAL A 981 -9.89 -2.76 37.01
CA VAL A 981 -8.65 -2.61 36.23
C VAL A 981 -7.54 -2.08 37.14
N PRO A 982 -6.37 -2.74 37.22
CA PRO A 982 -5.28 -2.26 38.05
C PRO A 982 -4.65 -0.99 37.48
N VAL A 983 -4.42 -0.01 38.34
CA VAL A 983 -3.65 1.22 38.07
C VAL A 983 -2.30 1.08 38.76
N GLU A 984 -1.20 1.28 38.01
CA GLU A 984 0.17 1.11 38.48
C GLU A 984 0.95 2.42 38.34
N GLU A 985 1.53 2.92 39.45
CA GLU A 985 2.24 4.21 39.47
C GLU A 985 3.72 4.07 39.10
N ILE A 986 4.09 4.56 37.92
CA ILE A 986 5.45 4.49 37.39
C ILE A 986 6.06 5.88 37.17
N ASP A 987 7.39 5.92 37.15
CA ASP A 987 8.19 7.10 36.87
C ASP A 987 8.49 7.24 35.36
N GLY A 988 8.87 8.43 34.91
CA GLY A 988 9.39 8.62 33.54
C GLY A 988 8.36 8.37 32.42
N LEU A 989 7.07 8.55 32.71
CA LEU A 989 6.05 8.74 31.66
C LEU A 989 6.05 10.21 31.19
N PRO A 990 6.00 10.47 29.87
CA PRO A 990 5.69 11.80 29.32
C PRO A 990 4.19 12.11 29.33
N TYR A 991 3.35 11.14 29.71
CA TYR A 991 1.90 11.24 29.85
C TYR A 991 1.51 11.12 31.32
N THR A 992 0.38 11.71 31.68
CA THR A 992 -0.18 11.58 33.03
C THR A 992 -0.79 10.18 33.23
N CYS A 993 -1.29 9.51 32.17
CA CYS A 993 -1.50 8.05 32.18
C CYS A 993 -1.45 7.39 30.78
N VAL A 994 -1.42 6.04 30.76
CA VAL A 994 -1.44 5.19 29.56
C VAL A 994 -2.31 3.95 29.80
N GLY A 995 -3.33 3.73 28.96
CA GLY A 995 -4.15 2.52 28.97
C GLY A 995 -3.53 1.40 28.15
N LEU A 996 -3.49 0.17 28.70
CA LEU A 996 -3.00 -1.02 28.01
C LEU A 996 -4.15 -1.97 27.67
N ILE A 997 -4.37 -2.20 26.36
CA ILE A 997 -5.38 -3.15 25.85
C ILE A 997 -4.78 -4.56 25.85
N HIS A 998 -5.60 -5.58 26.15
CA HIS A 998 -5.13 -6.97 26.23
C HIS A 998 -4.87 -7.57 24.83
N PRO A 999 -3.71 -8.22 24.56
CA PRO A 999 -3.32 -8.67 23.22
C PRO A 999 -3.97 -9.97 22.75
N ARG A 1000 -4.80 -10.63 23.57
CA ARG A 1000 -5.59 -11.81 23.16
C ARG A 1000 -7.04 -11.63 23.59
N TYR A 1001 -7.97 -11.65 22.64
CA TYR A 1001 -9.40 -11.71 22.94
C TYR A 1001 -9.82 -13.17 23.16
N THR A 1002 -10.64 -13.42 24.19
CA THR A 1002 -11.33 -14.70 24.41
C THR A 1002 -12.79 -14.41 24.68
N ARG A 1003 -13.68 -14.92 23.83
CA ARG A 1003 -15.15 -14.83 24.00
C ARG A 1003 -15.48 -15.49 25.35
N GLY A 1004 -15.99 -14.70 26.31
CA GLY A 1004 -16.23 -15.14 27.70
C GLY A 1004 -15.24 -14.63 28.78
N ALA A 1005 -14.19 -13.86 28.42
CA ALA A 1005 -13.26 -13.29 29.41
C ALA A 1005 -13.81 -12.07 30.19
N THR A 1006 -15.00 -11.60 29.85
CA THR A 1006 -15.74 -10.54 30.56
C THR A 1006 -17.16 -11.00 30.87
N GLY A 1007 -17.67 -10.64 32.04
CA GLY A 1007 -19.08 -10.83 32.40
C GLY A 1007 -19.98 -9.83 31.68
N ALA A 1008 -21.30 -10.10 31.69
CA ALA A 1008 -22.31 -9.17 31.15
C ALA A 1008 -22.39 -7.82 31.90
N ASP A 1009 -21.67 -7.69 33.02
CA ASP A 1009 -21.45 -6.47 33.79
C ASP A 1009 -20.13 -5.75 33.47
N GLY A 1010 -19.37 -6.23 32.48
CA GLY A 1010 -18.14 -5.59 31.98
C GLY A 1010 -16.89 -5.81 32.83
N LYS A 1011 -16.92 -6.69 33.84
CA LYS A 1011 -15.75 -7.00 34.68
C LYS A 1011 -14.89 -8.11 34.07
N ALA A 1012 -13.58 -8.02 34.28
CA ALA A 1012 -12.63 -9.06 33.90
C ALA A 1012 -12.73 -10.30 34.81
N VAL A 1013 -12.69 -11.50 34.21
CA VAL A 1013 -12.71 -12.77 34.97
C VAL A 1013 -11.33 -13.07 35.56
N GLY A 1014 -11.24 -13.22 36.89
CA GLY A 1014 -9.99 -13.50 37.58
C GLY A 1014 -9.38 -14.86 37.24
N THR A 1015 -8.09 -14.88 36.89
CA THR A 1015 -7.38 -16.11 36.48
C THR A 1015 -7.06 -17.03 37.66
N ALA A 1016 -7.77 -18.15 37.77
CA ALA A 1016 -7.37 -19.25 38.65
C ALA A 1016 -6.14 -19.99 38.07
N HIS A 1017 -5.08 -20.15 38.86
CA HIS A 1017 -3.91 -20.97 38.47
C HIS A 1017 -4.24 -22.46 38.46
N THR A 1018 -4.13 -23.11 37.31
CA THR A 1018 -4.07 -24.57 37.17
C THR A 1018 -2.64 -25.00 36.82
N ALA A 1019 -1.91 -25.53 37.80
CA ALA A 1019 -0.53 -25.94 37.65
C ALA A 1019 -0.40 -27.47 37.57
N THR A 1020 -0.27 -28.01 36.36
CA THR A 1020 0.18 -29.39 36.04
C THR A 1020 0.41 -29.46 34.51
N SER A 1021 1.36 -30.20 33.96
CA SER A 1021 2.39 -31.07 34.54
C SER A 1021 3.61 -31.18 33.61
N LYS A 1022 4.82 -31.18 34.17
CA LYS A 1022 5.99 -31.85 33.56
C LYS A 1022 6.70 -32.66 34.65
N ALA A 1023 7.03 -33.91 34.34
CA ALA A 1023 7.64 -34.86 35.26
C ALA A 1023 9.14 -35.00 35.03
N ASN A 1024 9.84 -35.48 36.06
CA ASN A 1024 11.19 -36.04 36.08
C ASN A 1024 12.34 -35.16 35.51
N MET A 1025 13.34 -34.86 36.35
CA MET A 1025 14.52 -35.74 36.45
C MET A 1025 15.56 -35.21 37.45
N THR A 1026 15.41 -35.59 38.73
CA THR A 1026 16.53 -35.81 39.66
C THR A 1026 16.09 -36.81 40.73
N ASP A 1027 17.06 -37.45 41.37
CA ASP A 1027 16.88 -38.71 42.12
C ASP A 1027 17.47 -38.60 43.54
N ILE A 1028 17.17 -39.60 44.38
CA ILE A 1028 17.83 -39.94 45.66
C ILE A 1028 17.52 -39.04 46.88
N THR A 1029 17.11 -39.71 47.97
CA THR A 1029 16.92 -39.25 49.37
C THR A 1029 15.87 -38.16 49.66
N GLY A 1030 15.03 -38.27 50.70
CA GLY A 1030 14.77 -39.40 51.59
C GLY A 1030 14.39 -38.96 53.02
N GLU A 1031 13.19 -39.35 53.49
CA GLU A 1031 12.67 -39.13 54.85
C GLU A 1031 12.50 -37.64 55.28
N ALA A 1032 11.68 -37.26 56.27
CA ALA A 1032 10.38 -37.78 56.73
C ALA A 1032 9.65 -36.69 57.55
N ASN A 1033 8.35 -36.88 57.80
CA ASN A 1033 7.58 -36.40 58.96
C ASN A 1033 7.31 -34.89 59.23
N THR A 1034 6.01 -34.59 59.32
CA THR A 1034 5.32 -33.82 60.39
C THR A 1034 5.65 -32.33 60.67
N ALA A 1035 4.71 -31.49 60.26
CA ALA A 1035 3.75 -30.76 61.14
C ALA A 1035 4.16 -29.51 61.96
N ASP A 1036 3.38 -28.44 61.69
CA ASP A 1036 2.70 -27.56 62.68
C ASP A 1036 3.46 -26.40 63.37
N SER A 1037 2.69 -25.53 64.05
CA SER A 1037 3.03 -24.42 64.95
C SER A 1037 3.37 -23.02 64.37
N THR A 1038 2.29 -22.29 64.08
CA THR A 1038 1.99 -20.91 64.55
C THR A 1038 3.04 -20.04 65.28
N GLY A 1039 3.11 -18.75 64.95
CA GLY A 1039 3.56 -17.65 65.86
C GLY A 1039 4.47 -16.60 65.21
N LYS A 1040 3.98 -15.43 64.77
CA LYS A 1040 3.77 -14.15 65.53
C LYS A 1040 5.04 -13.49 66.11
N ALA A 1041 5.38 -12.31 65.55
CA ALA A 1041 5.93 -11.06 66.15
C ALA A 1041 6.96 -11.12 67.31
N SER A 1042 8.01 -10.29 67.37
CA SER A 1042 7.95 -8.82 67.21
C SER A 1042 9.30 -8.12 66.92
N THR A 1043 9.21 -6.80 66.67
CA THR A 1043 10.28 -5.78 66.58
C THR A 1043 11.32 -5.75 67.72
N ALA A 1044 12.59 -5.40 67.43
CA ALA A 1044 13.34 -4.29 68.08
C ALA A 1044 14.81 -4.07 67.58
N ASP A 1045 15.06 -2.90 66.95
CA ASP A 1045 16.09 -1.88 67.27
C ASP A 1045 17.65 -2.10 67.15
N SER A 1046 18.36 -0.96 67.07
CA SER A 1046 19.79 -0.66 67.42
C SER A 1046 20.95 -0.75 66.38
N THR A 1047 21.00 0.28 65.52
CA THR A 1047 22.16 1.19 65.25
C THR A 1047 23.66 0.75 65.21
N THR A 1048 24.29 1.19 64.11
CA THR A 1048 25.65 1.81 63.96
C THR A 1048 26.97 1.01 63.96
N GLY A 1049 27.79 1.29 62.92
CA GLY A 1049 29.24 1.08 62.86
C GLY A 1049 29.87 1.76 61.62
N LYS A 1050 30.90 2.60 61.81
CA LYS A 1050 31.74 3.23 60.74
C LYS A 1050 33.14 2.56 60.73
N ALA A 1051 34.16 2.85 59.89
CA ALA A 1051 34.44 3.97 58.98
C ALA A 1051 35.60 3.64 57.98
N ASN A 1052 35.88 4.58 57.05
CA ASN A 1052 37.19 4.94 56.44
C ASN A 1052 37.90 3.92 55.48
N THR A 1053 38.22 4.20 54.20
CA THR A 1053 39.11 5.22 53.52
C THR A 1053 40.63 4.89 53.61
N ALA A 1054 41.51 5.15 52.62
CA ALA A 1054 41.41 6.04 51.44
C ALA A 1054 42.34 5.64 50.24
N ASP A 1055 42.09 6.25 49.07
CA ASP A 1055 42.97 6.80 48.01
C ASP A 1055 44.25 6.11 47.46
N ILE A 1056 44.44 6.21 46.12
CA ILE A 1056 45.47 7.08 45.47
C ILE A 1056 45.24 7.19 43.94
N ALA A 1057 45.64 8.32 43.32
CA ALA A 1057 45.51 8.67 41.88
C ALA A 1057 46.56 7.96 40.97
N GLY A 1058 46.51 7.97 39.62
CA GLY A 1058 45.61 8.60 38.63
C GLY A 1058 46.34 9.59 37.68
N ARG A 1059 46.16 9.52 36.34
CA ARG A 1059 46.58 10.55 35.34
C ARG A 1059 46.12 10.31 33.88
N ASP A 1060 46.09 11.42 33.13
CA ASP A 1060 46.33 11.66 31.68
C ASP A 1060 45.51 10.98 30.55
N GLU A 1061 44.59 11.80 30.01
CA GLU A 1061 44.49 12.28 28.61
C GLU A 1061 44.47 11.36 27.34
N ARG A 1062 43.48 11.66 26.47
CA ARG A 1062 43.42 11.51 24.98
C ARG A 1062 43.44 10.08 24.39
N THR A 1063 42.41 9.74 23.58
CA THR A 1063 42.51 9.63 22.09
C THR A 1063 41.17 9.23 21.43
N VAL A 1064 40.60 10.16 20.65
CA VAL A 1064 39.97 10.05 19.31
C VAL A 1064 39.19 8.77 18.86
N ALA A 1065 37.99 9.03 18.33
CA ALA A 1065 37.21 8.33 17.28
C ALA A 1065 36.26 7.14 17.59
N ALA A 1066 34.98 7.41 17.28
CA ALA A 1066 34.04 6.62 16.47
C ALA A 1066 33.67 5.17 16.85
N ARG A 1067 32.41 5.00 17.24
CA ARG A 1067 31.43 4.25 16.44
C ARG A 1067 30.03 4.80 16.63
#